data_AF-A0A3M6TPC9-F1
#
_entry.id   AF-A0A3M6TPC9-F1
#
_cell.length_a   1.000
_cell.length_b   1.000
_cell.length_c   1.000
_cell.angle_alpha   90.00
_cell.angle_beta   90.00
_cell.angle_gamma   90.00
#
_symmetry.space_group_name_H-M   'P 1'
#
loop_
_entity.id
_entity.type
_entity.pdbx_description
1 polymer ?
#
loop_
_entity_poly.entity_id
_entity_poly.type
_entity_poly.pdbx_seq_one_letter_code
_entity_poly.pdbx_strand_id
1 'polypeptide(L)'
;MRKLRVFVAVVIITLTLVNFFSSYLHITTRSRSQALASDLRRLAKDLSETQRSLVHFPLQFYKVERNIELLKQLIKSVDGQPLQKDTVSSDSSSETYVKKREVCPEKFMGKDSAYGFPFFYRKGFEGENCTDFVPIDELVTMIMTSPKELSPEKLRKVFEGIATHYPSVPVIFVSNKTLKFKRLRDEGLNPTFMAFDDLTHGETWSKLLKMVATPYALFAPDITYFTDDVNLERLVRVLSENRDTILVGGSQKNQRGEWDNSCRQVQFRNWTAYFSDGYHHSFNDCVQCDVLLGPFMAKTKELQDFGIDEKLHFGAFQDLFWRLKLKRPEKVVASCPDVMFDIYEREVPDEKYDALAQKWDVKKWVESNGQVRWYGCRRGGHARDSKSSCGIPATGLAVPPCDLENLADIVKFIMKECENAGIYCQLNAGTLLGAVKFKKVLPWERDADIYFLSENYTAVQKLRPRFEAAGYKFDDRNGTECCTDGRKTSGIFVIYGNGWGVDFYGRPRLESEMLVADGQQPTKVMFAGQWVIATRNPGLSSRNRYGPNMYHHVEHWEVVGNANGDALYKSGVWTKCSKPGHMGCLDQFRTDGDLQFVVILTLVLVKFFSSYLHITTRSHSQVLVSDLRRLAVDLSETQRSLVHLPLQFYKVERNIELVKQLIKSVDGQPLQKDTVSSNSSPETYVKKREVCPEKYMGKDSSYGFPFYRKGFEGENCTDFVPIDELVTMIITSPKELSPEKLRKVFEGVSTYYPSVPVIFVSNKTLKFKWLKEVSLRLTFMAFDDLTHGETWSKLLKMVATPYALFAPDITYFTDDVNLERLVRVLSENRDTILVGGSQKNQRGEWDNSCRQVQFRNWTAYFSDRYYHSFNDCVQCDVLLGPFMARTKELQDFGIDEKLHFGSFQDIFWQLKLKHPEKVVASCPDVMFNIYEQEIPDEKYDALAQKWDVKKWVESNGQVRWYGCRRGGHARDNKSSCGIPATGLAVPPCDLENLADIVKFIMKECENAGIYCELNAGTLLGAVKFKGVLPWERDADIQFPSENYTAFQKLRPRFEAAGYKFDDRKGTECCTDGRKTSGIFVIYRNGWGVDVYGKPRLESEMLVANGQQPTKVMFAGQWVTAMRNPGLSARNRYGPNIYKHVEHWYDIGMKSGVMHYKSGVFTKCPQPGHMGCLDQLRPDGNLQLEKAGCAKQSFDFYLRKIMQTGNGLLFPGSFLARTTSQA
;
A
#
# COMPACT_ATOMS: atom_id res chain seq x y z
N MET A 1 23.29 87.76 8.22
CA MET A 1 21.99 87.17 8.61
C MET A 1 21.23 86.44 7.49
N ARG A 2 20.85 87.04 6.35
CA ARG A 2 19.99 86.39 5.32
C ARG A 2 20.42 84.95 4.93
N LYS A 3 21.71 84.71 4.60
CA LYS A 3 22.23 83.37 4.26
C LYS A 3 22.06 82.33 5.38
N LEU A 4 22.18 82.73 6.66
CA LEU A 4 22.01 81.80 7.79
C LEU A 4 20.55 81.38 7.97
N ARG A 5 19.59 82.29 7.78
CA ARG A 5 18.15 81.94 7.80
C ARG A 5 17.77 81.00 6.65
N VAL A 6 18.35 81.18 5.46
CA VAL A 6 18.15 80.24 4.34
C VAL A 6 18.78 78.88 4.64
N PHE A 7 20.00 78.83 5.17
CA PHE A 7 20.64 77.55 5.51
C PHE A 7 19.86 76.78 6.60
N VAL A 8 19.43 77.46 7.67
CA VAL A 8 18.60 76.85 8.72
C VAL A 8 17.24 76.42 8.17
N ALA A 9 16.59 77.21 7.31
CA ALA A 9 15.32 76.82 6.68
C ALA A 9 15.49 75.59 5.77
N VAL A 10 16.55 75.54 4.96
CA VAL A 10 16.84 74.39 4.10
C VAL A 10 17.16 73.14 4.94
N VAL A 11 17.96 73.26 6.00
CA VAL A 11 18.28 72.15 6.92
C VAL A 11 17.05 71.66 7.68
N ILE A 12 16.16 72.55 8.13
CA ILE A 12 14.89 72.15 8.74
C ILE A 12 14.01 71.46 7.70
N ILE A 13 13.86 72.01 6.49
CA ILE A 13 13.03 71.41 5.43
C ILE A 13 13.60 70.05 5.00
N THR A 14 14.91 69.87 4.87
CA THR A 14 15.49 68.56 4.56
C THR A 14 15.40 67.60 5.74
N LEU A 15 15.56 68.03 6.99
CA LEU A 15 15.30 67.16 8.16
C LEU A 15 13.82 66.78 8.29
N THR A 16 12.89 67.67 8.00
CA THR A 16 11.44 67.37 7.99
C THR A 16 11.08 66.46 6.82
N LEU A 17 11.62 66.67 5.62
CA LEU A 17 11.41 65.77 4.48
C LEU A 17 12.09 64.42 4.68
N VAL A 18 13.30 64.37 5.23
CA VAL A 18 13.98 63.10 5.58
C VAL A 18 13.21 62.37 6.67
N ASN A 19 12.70 63.05 7.71
CA ASN A 19 11.86 62.41 8.71
C ASN A 19 10.48 61.99 8.15
N PHE A 20 9.89 62.74 7.23
CA PHE A 20 8.62 62.40 6.60
C PHE A 20 8.76 61.22 5.64
N PHE A 21 9.73 61.25 4.72
CA PHE A 21 10.03 60.13 3.83
C PHE A 21 10.59 58.92 4.59
N SER A 22 11.45 59.10 5.60
CA SER A 22 11.90 58.01 6.48
C SER A 22 10.71 57.37 7.19
N SER A 23 9.82 58.17 7.80
CA SER A 23 8.62 57.64 8.47
C SER A 23 7.66 56.96 7.49
N TYR A 24 7.38 57.56 6.33
CA TYR A 24 6.47 57.00 5.34
C TYR A 24 7.04 55.71 4.71
N LEU A 25 8.35 55.67 4.45
CA LEU A 25 9.05 54.46 3.98
C LEU A 25 9.16 53.41 5.10
N HIS A 26 9.33 53.80 6.37
CA HIS A 26 9.27 52.87 7.50
C HIS A 26 7.86 52.28 7.63
N ILE A 27 6.81 53.10 7.63
CA ILE A 27 5.42 52.67 7.81
C ILE A 27 4.98 51.74 6.67
N THR A 28 5.24 52.11 5.41
CA THR A 28 4.86 51.29 4.24
C THR A 28 5.66 49.98 4.12
N THR A 29 6.88 49.91 4.68
CA THR A 29 7.72 48.70 4.56
C THR A 29 7.68 47.80 5.79
N ARG A 30 7.50 48.37 6.98
CA ARG A 30 7.27 47.66 8.26
C ARG A 30 5.90 47.01 8.29
N SER A 31 4.85 47.67 7.78
CA SER A 31 3.52 47.05 7.63
C SER A 31 3.55 45.85 6.68
N ARG A 32 4.21 45.97 5.52
CA ARG A 32 4.31 44.88 4.53
C ARG A 32 5.13 43.68 5.04
N SER A 33 6.23 43.89 5.78
CA SER A 33 7.00 42.79 6.39
C SER A 33 6.31 42.20 7.63
N GLN A 34 5.61 43.00 8.43
CA GLN A 34 4.83 42.49 9.57
C GLN A 34 3.64 41.64 9.13
N ALA A 35 2.90 42.05 8.08
CA ALA A 35 1.84 41.23 7.48
C ALA A 35 2.40 39.90 6.97
N LEU A 36 3.45 39.94 6.15
CA LEU A 36 4.09 38.75 5.59
C LEU A 36 4.60 37.78 6.66
N ALA A 37 5.30 38.27 7.69
CA ALA A 37 5.74 37.44 8.80
C ALA A 37 4.57 36.90 9.66
N SER A 38 3.49 37.66 9.79
CA SER A 38 2.26 37.20 10.46
C SER A 38 1.56 36.09 9.67
N ASP A 39 1.49 36.20 8.34
CA ASP A 39 0.93 35.16 7.47
C ASP A 39 1.83 33.91 7.43
N LEU A 40 3.15 34.07 7.39
CA LEU A 40 4.11 32.96 7.50
C LEU A 40 4.04 32.27 8.86
N ARG A 41 3.74 32.99 9.94
CA ARG A 41 3.49 32.39 11.26
C ARG A 41 2.12 31.77 11.39
N ARG A 42 1.08 32.31 10.74
CA ARG A 42 -0.20 31.61 10.61
C ARG A 42 0.04 30.28 9.90
N LEU A 43 0.71 30.29 8.76
CA LEU A 43 1.12 29.10 8.02
C LEU A 43 1.98 28.15 8.89
N ALA A 44 2.93 28.65 9.67
CA ALA A 44 3.77 27.81 10.56
C ALA A 44 2.98 27.24 11.75
N LYS A 45 1.99 27.97 12.25
CA LYS A 45 1.06 27.50 13.29
C LYS A 45 0.09 26.47 12.72
N ASP A 46 -0.52 26.74 11.58
CA ASP A 46 -1.42 25.84 10.86
C ASP A 46 -0.69 24.55 10.45
N LEU A 47 0.58 24.66 10.02
CA LEU A 47 1.47 23.52 9.82
C LEU A 47 1.86 22.84 11.13
N SER A 48 2.17 23.55 12.22
CA SER A 48 2.49 22.93 13.52
C SER A 48 1.29 22.22 14.15
N GLU A 49 0.08 22.74 13.98
CA GLU A 49 -1.18 22.09 14.33
C GLU A 49 -1.46 20.89 13.40
N THR A 50 -0.98 20.95 12.15
CA THR A 50 -0.99 19.80 11.23
C THR A 50 0.02 18.74 11.69
N GLN A 51 1.27 19.10 12.00
CA GLN A 51 2.34 18.24 12.51
C GLN A 51 1.92 17.55 13.81
N ARG A 52 1.37 18.30 14.78
CA ARG A 52 0.81 17.72 16.02
C ARG A 52 -0.33 16.75 15.73
N SER A 53 -1.19 17.04 14.74
CA SER A 53 -2.20 16.09 14.24
C SER A 53 -1.63 14.95 13.37
N LEU A 54 -0.31 14.86 13.22
CA LEU A 54 0.43 13.81 12.51
C LEU A 54 1.39 13.04 13.44
N VAL A 55 1.34 13.21 14.76
CA VAL A 55 2.30 12.57 15.70
C VAL A 55 2.35 11.04 15.61
N HIS A 56 1.26 10.40 15.16
CA HIS A 56 1.18 8.96 14.88
C HIS A 56 1.42 8.58 13.40
N PHE A 57 1.91 9.51 12.58
CA PHE A 57 2.14 9.38 11.14
C PHE A 57 3.57 9.80 10.79
N PRO A 58 4.60 9.03 11.17
CA PRO A 58 5.93 9.60 11.41
C PRO A 58 6.59 10.16 10.16
N LEU A 59 6.37 9.54 8.99
CA LEU A 59 6.87 10.06 7.72
C LEU A 59 6.25 11.44 7.39
N GLN A 60 4.95 11.60 7.60
CA GLN A 60 4.23 12.84 7.37
C GLN A 60 4.47 13.86 8.50
N PHE A 61 4.68 13.42 9.74
CA PHE A 61 5.19 14.23 10.85
C PHE A 61 6.51 14.86 10.45
N TYR A 62 7.50 14.06 10.05
CA TYR A 62 8.83 14.54 9.67
C TYR A 62 8.81 15.33 8.34
N LYS A 63 7.92 15.03 7.39
CA LYS A 63 7.73 15.90 6.22
C LYS A 63 7.14 17.26 6.61
N VAL A 64 6.11 17.31 7.45
CA VAL A 64 5.56 18.60 7.93
C VAL A 64 6.54 19.29 8.89
N GLU A 65 7.34 18.56 9.66
CA GLU A 65 8.43 19.09 10.48
C GLU A 65 9.49 19.74 9.61
N ARG A 66 9.97 19.07 8.55
CA ARG A 66 10.90 19.65 7.57
C ARG A 66 10.32 20.89 6.89
N ASN A 67 9.03 20.89 6.55
CA ASN A 67 8.34 22.08 6.05
C ASN A 67 8.26 23.18 7.12
N ILE A 68 8.07 22.84 8.40
CA ILE A 68 8.12 23.77 9.54
C ILE A 68 9.55 24.23 9.82
N GLU A 69 10.58 23.46 9.53
CA GLU A 69 11.99 23.82 9.71
C GLU A 69 12.46 24.74 8.59
N LEU A 70 12.10 24.44 7.34
CA LEU A 70 12.20 25.36 6.22
C LEU A 70 11.39 26.63 6.49
N LEU A 71 10.18 26.52 7.06
CA LEU A 71 9.37 27.68 7.40
C LEU A 71 9.88 28.44 8.65
N LYS A 72 10.53 27.77 9.61
CA LYS A 72 11.28 28.39 10.73
C LYS A 72 12.53 29.08 10.20
N GLN A 73 13.21 28.53 9.19
CA GLN A 73 14.33 29.16 8.51
C GLN A 73 13.87 30.38 7.70
N LEU A 74 12.76 30.28 6.96
CA LEU A 74 12.05 31.38 6.31
C LEU A 74 11.60 32.46 7.30
N ILE A 75 11.04 32.08 8.46
CA ILE A 75 10.64 33.03 9.52
C ILE A 75 11.87 33.68 10.15
N LYS A 76 12.91 32.93 10.52
CA LYS A 76 14.22 33.48 10.96
C LYS A 76 14.88 34.34 9.89
N SER A 77 14.62 34.07 8.62
CA SER A 77 15.00 34.87 7.46
C SER A 77 14.24 36.20 7.49
N VAL A 78 12.90 36.17 7.50
CA VAL A 78 12.03 37.36 7.54
C VAL A 78 12.17 38.17 8.84
N ASP A 79 12.51 37.52 9.95
CA ASP A 79 12.78 38.11 11.26
C ASP A 79 14.28 38.27 11.56
N GLY A 80 15.16 38.10 10.56
CA GLY A 80 16.63 38.23 10.58
C GLY A 80 17.31 38.52 11.93
N GLN A 81 17.53 37.45 12.70
CA GLN A 81 18.36 37.43 13.92
C GLN A 81 19.72 36.77 13.61
N PRO A 82 20.84 37.19 14.27
CA PRO A 82 22.11 36.47 14.20
C PRO A 82 22.01 35.06 14.81
N LEU A 83 22.85 34.12 14.35
CA LEU A 83 22.96 32.81 15.02
C LEU A 83 23.57 32.96 16.41
N GLN A 84 22.80 32.62 17.43
CA GLN A 84 23.34 32.19 18.71
C GLN A 84 23.86 30.75 18.56
N LYS A 85 25.08 30.47 19.03
CA LYS A 85 25.56 29.08 19.15
C LYS A 85 24.73 28.36 20.21
N ASP A 86 24.39 27.10 19.94
CA ASP A 86 23.88 26.17 20.95
C ASP A 86 25.00 25.83 21.96
N THR A 87 25.19 26.71 22.95
CA THR A 87 25.97 26.39 24.14
C THR A 87 25.09 25.54 25.05
N VAL A 88 25.45 24.27 25.24
CA VAL A 88 24.73 23.35 26.13
C VAL A 88 24.75 23.90 27.56
N SER A 89 23.61 24.40 28.04
CA SER A 89 23.43 24.83 29.42
C SER A 89 23.25 23.61 30.33
N SER A 90 24.32 23.23 31.01
CA SER A 90 24.29 22.21 32.07
C SER A 90 23.67 22.79 33.35
N ASP A 91 22.34 22.96 33.39
CA ASP A 91 21.63 23.32 34.62
C ASP A 91 21.48 22.11 35.54
N SER A 92 22.55 21.81 36.27
CA SER A 92 22.55 20.89 37.40
C SER A 92 21.95 21.57 38.65
N SER A 93 20.63 21.56 38.77
CA SER A 93 19.93 21.88 40.03
C SER A 93 19.31 20.61 40.61
N SER A 94 20.12 19.86 41.35
CA SER A 94 19.79 18.55 41.89
C SER A 94 19.04 18.62 43.22
N GLU A 95 17.70 18.52 43.19
CA GLU A 95 16.97 17.92 44.31
C GLU A 95 17.04 16.39 44.17
N THR A 96 18.05 15.78 44.80
CA THR A 96 18.39 14.35 44.71
C THR A 96 17.42 13.45 45.47
N TYR A 97 16.17 13.38 45.01
CA TYR A 97 15.35 12.18 45.20
C TYR A 97 15.86 11.07 44.27
N VAL A 98 16.96 10.43 44.67
CA VAL A 98 17.51 9.23 43.99
C VAL A 98 16.56 8.07 44.24
N LYS A 99 15.52 7.96 43.40
CA LYS A 99 14.69 6.77 43.33
C LYS A 99 15.59 5.61 42.91
N LYS A 100 15.67 4.54 43.73
CA LYS A 100 16.46 3.34 43.40
C LYS A 100 16.08 2.83 42.01
N ARG A 101 17.08 2.40 41.24
CA ARG A 101 16.86 1.72 39.97
C ARG A 101 16.38 0.30 40.27
N GLU A 102 15.39 -0.17 39.53
CA GLU A 102 14.80 -1.48 39.80
C GLU A 102 15.79 -2.59 39.40
N VAL A 103 16.42 -2.49 38.23
CA VAL A 103 17.48 -3.39 37.76
C VAL A 103 18.74 -2.61 37.37
N CYS A 104 19.91 -3.26 37.44
CA CYS A 104 21.16 -2.66 36.95
C CYS A 104 21.08 -2.35 35.43
N PRO A 105 21.74 -1.28 34.95
CA PRO A 105 21.84 -1.00 33.52
C PRO A 105 22.67 -2.06 32.80
N GLU A 106 22.51 -2.15 31.48
CA GLU A 106 23.33 -2.99 30.60
C GLU A 106 24.29 -2.13 29.75
N LYS A 107 25.51 -2.63 29.56
CA LYS A 107 26.58 -1.96 28.82
C LYS A 107 26.96 -2.78 27.60
N PHE A 108 27.04 -2.12 26.44
CA PHE A 108 27.56 -2.74 25.22
C PHE A 108 29.09 -2.88 25.29
N MET A 109 29.56 -4.13 25.19
CA MET A 109 30.97 -4.52 25.35
C MET A 109 31.71 -4.65 24.00
N GLY A 110 31.00 -4.64 22.87
CA GLY A 110 31.54 -4.79 21.50
C GLY A 110 32.40 -3.63 20.97
N LYS A 111 33.18 -2.96 21.84
CA LYS A 111 34.34 -2.17 21.44
C LYS A 111 35.58 -3.04 21.22
N ASP A 112 35.64 -4.21 21.86
CA ASP A 112 36.61 -5.26 21.57
C ASP A 112 35.96 -6.28 20.62
N SER A 113 36.55 -6.46 19.44
CA SER A 113 36.06 -7.38 18.41
C SER A 113 36.32 -8.87 18.72
N ALA A 114 37.11 -9.17 19.75
CA ALA A 114 37.26 -10.53 20.29
C ALA A 114 36.21 -10.84 21.37
N TYR A 115 35.46 -9.85 21.87
CA TYR A 115 34.53 -10.05 22.97
C TYR A 115 33.38 -10.98 22.57
N GLY A 116 33.22 -12.09 23.29
CA GLY A 116 32.24 -13.14 22.96
C GLY A 116 32.65 -14.07 21.80
N PHE A 117 33.85 -13.94 21.22
CA PHE A 117 34.40 -14.90 20.26
C PHE A 117 35.16 -16.03 21.00
N PRO A 118 35.07 -17.31 20.59
CA PRO A 118 34.27 -17.87 19.48
C PRO A 118 32.81 -18.18 19.85
N PHE A 119 32.34 -17.83 21.06
CA PHE A 119 31.05 -18.22 21.64
C PHE A 119 29.81 -17.46 21.11
N PHE A 120 29.59 -17.55 19.80
CA PHE A 120 28.30 -17.38 19.09
C PHE A 120 27.50 -16.10 19.37
N TYR A 121 28.18 -14.97 19.63
CA TYR A 121 27.52 -13.68 19.91
C TYR A 121 26.48 -13.76 21.05
N ARG A 122 26.58 -14.70 22.00
CA ARG A 122 25.67 -14.76 23.15
C ARG A 122 26.03 -13.74 24.24
N LYS A 123 27.25 -13.21 24.19
CA LYS A 123 27.73 -12.07 24.98
C LYS A 123 28.00 -10.88 24.07
N GLY A 124 27.58 -9.69 24.49
CA GLY A 124 27.75 -8.44 23.74
C GLY A 124 27.18 -7.24 24.51
N PHE A 125 26.08 -7.44 25.23
CA PHE A 125 25.69 -6.64 26.38
C PHE A 125 25.99 -7.40 27.67
N GLU A 126 26.45 -6.71 28.71
CA GLU A 126 26.60 -7.24 30.07
C GLU A 126 26.01 -6.27 31.10
N GLY A 127 25.47 -6.78 32.21
CA GLY A 127 24.97 -5.94 33.30
C GLY A 127 26.11 -5.25 34.04
N GLU A 128 25.95 -3.96 34.37
CA GLU A 128 26.92 -3.28 35.22
C GLU A 128 26.75 -3.72 36.67
N ASN A 129 27.85 -4.03 37.38
CA ASN A 129 27.83 -4.34 38.81
C ASN A 129 27.37 -3.12 39.62
N CYS A 130 26.08 -3.06 39.94
CA CYS A 130 25.48 -2.01 40.75
C CYS A 130 25.06 -2.54 42.13
N THR A 131 25.18 -1.72 43.18
CA THR A 131 24.82 -2.08 44.56
C THR A 131 23.37 -1.74 44.91
N ASP A 132 22.71 -0.90 44.10
CA ASP A 132 21.36 -0.38 44.32
C ASP A 132 20.39 -0.86 43.24
N PHE A 133 20.21 -2.18 43.16
CA PHE A 133 19.10 -2.82 42.47
C PHE A 133 18.12 -3.44 43.48
N VAL A 134 16.95 -3.84 42.99
CA VAL A 134 15.93 -4.58 43.76
C VAL A 134 15.99 -6.06 43.31
N PRO A 135 15.90 -7.04 44.22
CA PRO A 135 15.88 -8.46 43.85
C PRO A 135 14.79 -8.77 42.81
N ILE A 136 15.12 -9.61 41.82
CA ILE A 136 14.22 -9.88 40.69
C ILE A 136 12.90 -10.56 41.12
N ASP A 137 12.92 -11.26 42.25
CA ASP A 137 11.78 -11.86 42.94
C ASP A 137 10.88 -10.88 43.71
N GLU A 138 11.40 -9.73 44.13
CA GLU A 138 10.55 -8.60 44.58
C GLU A 138 9.91 -7.87 43.39
N LEU A 139 10.51 -7.95 42.20
CA LEU A 139 10.09 -7.23 41.00
C LEU A 139 9.08 -7.99 40.12
N VAL A 140 9.27 -9.30 39.92
CA VAL A 140 8.55 -10.09 38.91
C VAL A 140 7.85 -11.31 39.53
N THR A 141 6.58 -11.53 39.16
CA THR A 141 5.89 -12.81 39.34
C THR A 141 5.59 -13.41 37.97
N MET A 142 5.88 -14.70 37.79
CA MET A 142 5.62 -15.44 36.56
C MET A 142 4.30 -16.20 36.66
N ILE A 143 3.33 -15.89 35.80
CA ILE A 143 2.09 -16.64 35.64
C ILE A 143 2.24 -17.50 34.39
N MET A 144 2.33 -18.83 34.54
CA MET A 144 2.62 -19.72 33.42
C MET A 144 1.64 -20.90 33.26
N THR A 145 1.44 -21.34 32.02
CA THR A 145 0.77 -22.61 31.70
C THR A 145 1.72 -23.56 30.96
N SER A 146 1.38 -24.84 30.96
CA SER A 146 2.03 -25.86 30.12
C SER A 146 1.04 -26.36 29.07
N PRO A 147 1.48 -26.65 27.83
CA PRO A 147 0.66 -27.37 26.86
C PRO A 147 0.30 -28.77 27.40
N LYS A 148 -0.89 -29.27 27.04
CA LYS A 148 -1.40 -30.60 27.43
C LYS A 148 -0.60 -31.72 26.75
N GLU A 149 0.08 -31.35 25.68
CA GLU A 149 0.91 -32.14 24.79
C GLU A 149 2.34 -32.35 25.35
N LEU A 150 2.70 -31.66 26.45
CA LEU A 150 3.99 -31.82 27.12
C LEU A 150 4.00 -33.05 28.04
N SER A 151 5.03 -33.90 27.90
CA SER A 151 5.22 -35.01 28.85
C SER A 151 5.64 -34.49 30.23
N PRO A 152 5.35 -35.22 31.33
CA PRO A 152 5.79 -34.82 32.68
C PRO A 152 7.30 -34.62 32.81
N GLU A 153 8.10 -35.35 32.03
CA GLU A 153 9.56 -35.19 31.95
C GLU A 153 9.97 -33.87 31.28
N LYS A 154 9.32 -33.51 30.15
CA LYS A 154 9.57 -32.22 29.48
C LYS A 154 9.10 -31.04 30.35
N LEU A 155 7.96 -31.18 31.03
CA LEU A 155 7.50 -30.17 32.00
C LEU A 155 8.48 -30.02 33.18
N ARG A 156 9.08 -31.11 33.67
CA ARG A 156 10.16 -31.04 34.67
C ARG A 156 11.35 -30.23 34.15
N LYS A 157 11.76 -30.45 32.89
CA LYS A 157 12.85 -29.66 32.25
C LYS A 157 12.54 -28.17 32.12
N VAL A 158 11.26 -27.76 32.05
CA VAL A 158 10.88 -26.34 32.15
C VAL A 158 11.14 -25.80 33.56
N PHE A 159 10.73 -26.54 34.61
CA PHE A 159 10.99 -26.15 36.00
C PHE A 159 12.49 -26.17 36.34
N GLU A 160 13.26 -27.16 35.88
CA GLU A 160 14.73 -27.19 36.02
C GLU A 160 15.36 -25.94 35.38
N GLY A 161 14.90 -25.52 34.21
CA GLY A 161 15.34 -24.29 33.55
C GLY A 161 15.02 -23.03 34.33
N ILE A 162 13.79 -22.92 34.88
CA ILE A 162 13.41 -21.79 35.76
C ILE A 162 14.27 -21.79 37.04
N ALA A 163 14.47 -22.95 37.67
CA ALA A 163 15.31 -23.09 38.87
C ALA A 163 16.77 -22.70 38.60
N THR A 164 17.29 -23.00 37.41
CA THR A 164 18.68 -22.71 37.01
C THR A 164 18.91 -21.21 36.78
N HIS A 165 17.92 -20.49 36.26
CA HIS A 165 18.09 -19.09 35.83
C HIS A 165 17.44 -18.06 36.77
N TYR A 166 16.31 -18.40 37.41
CA TYR A 166 15.54 -17.51 38.28
C TYR A 166 14.96 -18.25 39.51
N PRO A 167 15.82 -18.86 40.37
CA PRO A 167 15.38 -19.70 41.49
C PRO A 167 14.50 -19.00 42.53
N SER A 168 14.64 -17.69 42.71
CA SER A 168 13.85 -16.93 43.70
C SER A 168 12.50 -16.44 43.16
N VAL A 169 12.33 -16.33 41.83
CA VAL A 169 11.16 -15.66 41.22
C VAL A 169 9.87 -16.40 41.55
N PRO A 170 8.85 -15.72 42.12
CA PRO A 170 7.54 -16.33 42.37
C PRO A 170 6.90 -16.86 41.08
N VAL A 171 6.68 -18.17 41.01
CA VAL A 171 5.98 -18.83 39.90
C VAL A 171 4.58 -19.25 40.35
N ILE A 172 3.56 -18.78 39.64
CA ILE A 172 2.20 -19.29 39.71
C ILE A 172 2.00 -20.21 38.49
N PHE A 173 2.01 -21.53 38.73
CA PHE A 173 1.84 -22.54 37.68
C PHE A 173 0.38 -22.98 37.61
N VAL A 174 -0.21 -22.82 36.42
CA VAL A 174 -1.65 -23.00 36.21
C VAL A 174 -1.92 -24.15 35.25
N SER A 175 -2.79 -25.07 35.65
CA SER A 175 -3.10 -26.29 34.88
C SER A 175 -4.58 -26.65 34.96
N ASN A 176 -5.05 -27.51 34.05
CA ASN A 176 -6.40 -28.07 34.11
C ASN A 176 -6.48 -29.40 34.89
N LYS A 177 -5.42 -29.77 35.62
CA LYS A 177 -5.36 -30.93 36.52
C LYS A 177 -4.46 -30.62 37.73
N THR A 178 -4.82 -31.12 38.90
CA THR A 178 -3.98 -31.07 40.10
C THR A 178 -2.78 -32.03 39.96
N LEU A 179 -1.64 -31.52 39.50
CA LEU A 179 -0.42 -32.32 39.29
C LEU A 179 0.23 -32.67 40.64
N LYS A 180 0.23 -33.96 41.00
CA LYS A 180 0.82 -34.48 42.24
C LYS A 180 2.35 -34.63 42.13
N PHE A 181 3.07 -33.53 41.89
CA PHE A 181 4.53 -33.50 41.91
C PHE A 181 5.08 -33.67 43.33
N LYS A 182 5.36 -34.92 43.73
CA LYS A 182 6.00 -35.23 45.02
C LYS A 182 7.47 -34.77 45.15
N ARG A 183 8.11 -34.28 44.08
CA ARG A 183 9.57 -34.03 44.02
C ARG A 183 10.03 -32.64 43.58
N LEU A 184 9.15 -31.71 43.16
CA LEU A 184 9.61 -30.39 42.69
C LEU A 184 10.27 -29.52 43.80
N ARG A 185 10.09 -29.87 45.08
CA ARG A 185 10.82 -29.27 46.21
C ARG A 185 12.31 -29.66 46.23
N ASP A 186 12.66 -30.78 45.61
CA ASP A 186 14.04 -31.28 45.53
C ASP A 186 14.86 -30.47 44.49
N GLU A 187 14.18 -29.71 43.62
CA GLU A 187 14.73 -28.87 42.55
C GLU A 187 14.80 -27.37 42.94
N GLY A 188 14.64 -27.04 44.23
CA GLY A 188 14.84 -25.70 44.79
C GLY A 188 13.68 -24.71 44.62
N LEU A 189 12.72 -24.96 43.72
CA LEU A 189 11.53 -24.11 43.54
C LEU A 189 10.38 -24.48 44.48
N ASN A 190 9.58 -23.49 44.85
CA ASN A 190 8.30 -23.68 45.56
C ASN A 190 7.14 -22.98 44.80
N PRO A 191 6.79 -23.45 43.59
CA PRO A 191 5.79 -22.79 42.75
C PRO A 191 4.37 -22.97 43.31
N THR A 192 3.57 -21.91 43.19
CA THR A 192 2.16 -21.93 43.60
C THR A 192 1.34 -22.64 42.52
N PHE A 193 0.90 -23.87 42.82
CA PHE A 193 0.07 -24.67 41.92
C PHE A 193 -1.40 -24.24 41.97
N MET A 194 -1.99 -23.99 40.80
CA MET A 194 -3.41 -23.70 40.67
C MET A 194 -4.07 -24.57 39.60
N ALA A 195 -5.30 -25.00 39.90
CA ALA A 195 -6.16 -25.76 39.00
C ALA A 195 -7.33 -24.88 38.55
N PHE A 196 -7.49 -24.72 37.23
CA PHE A 196 -8.62 -24.04 36.59
C PHE A 196 -9.06 -24.85 35.37
N ASP A 197 -10.38 -25.04 35.19
CA ASP A 197 -10.91 -25.86 34.09
C ASP A 197 -10.66 -25.24 32.70
N ASP A 198 -10.73 -23.91 32.62
CA ASP A 198 -10.48 -23.13 31.41
C ASP A 198 -9.29 -22.17 31.61
N LEU A 199 -8.14 -22.54 31.02
CA LEU A 199 -6.90 -21.74 31.01
C LEU A 199 -6.90 -20.64 29.94
N THR A 200 -7.93 -20.56 29.09
CA THR A 200 -8.07 -19.54 28.04
C THR A 200 -9.01 -18.40 28.43
N HIS A 201 -9.80 -18.60 29.49
CA HIS A 201 -10.78 -17.64 30.00
C HIS A 201 -10.12 -16.42 30.67
N GLY A 202 -10.56 -15.22 30.29
CA GLY A 202 -10.11 -13.97 30.90
C GLY A 202 -10.39 -13.86 32.40
N GLU A 203 -11.40 -14.57 32.93
CA GLU A 203 -11.67 -14.61 34.38
C GLU A 203 -10.51 -15.29 35.13
N THR A 204 -9.99 -16.41 34.60
CA THR A 204 -8.80 -17.10 35.11
C THR A 204 -7.61 -16.16 35.15
N TRP A 205 -7.29 -15.48 34.03
CA TRP A 205 -6.16 -14.56 33.95
C TRP A 205 -6.32 -13.30 34.83
N SER A 206 -7.55 -12.80 35.00
CA SER A 206 -7.84 -11.70 35.92
C SER A 206 -7.67 -12.11 37.39
N LYS A 207 -8.15 -13.30 37.79
CA LYS A 207 -7.93 -13.87 39.13
C LYS A 207 -6.44 -14.03 39.43
N LEU A 208 -5.68 -14.58 38.48
CA LEU A 208 -4.22 -14.74 38.60
C LEU A 208 -3.49 -13.40 38.73
N LEU A 209 -3.84 -12.40 37.90
CA LEU A 209 -3.28 -11.05 37.98
C LEU A 209 -3.57 -10.35 39.32
N LYS A 210 -4.76 -10.57 39.91
CA LYS A 210 -5.13 -10.04 41.23
C LYS A 210 -4.32 -10.66 42.39
N MET A 211 -3.61 -11.76 42.14
CA MET A 211 -2.71 -12.39 43.11
C MET A 211 -1.25 -11.93 42.98
N VAL A 212 -0.89 -11.20 41.91
CA VAL A 212 0.45 -10.65 41.76
C VAL A 212 0.61 -9.41 42.64
N ALA A 213 1.50 -9.50 43.62
CA ALA A 213 1.88 -8.38 44.50
C ALA A 213 3.12 -7.61 43.99
N THR A 214 3.94 -8.23 43.13
CA THR A 214 5.17 -7.64 42.59
C THR A 214 4.86 -6.56 41.53
N PRO A 215 5.72 -5.53 41.34
CA PRO A 215 5.54 -4.47 40.34
C PRO A 215 5.30 -4.94 38.90
N TYR A 216 5.82 -6.11 38.53
CA TYR A 216 5.70 -6.70 37.21
C TYR A 216 5.09 -8.12 37.22
N ALA A 217 4.25 -8.40 36.23
CA ALA A 217 3.62 -9.69 35.99
C ALA A 217 4.04 -10.21 34.61
N LEU A 218 4.70 -11.37 34.55
CA LEU A 218 5.02 -12.06 33.31
C LEU A 218 3.94 -13.09 32.99
N PHE A 219 3.23 -12.89 31.88
CA PHE A 219 2.28 -13.84 31.31
C PHE A 219 3.02 -14.76 30.34
N ALA A 220 3.20 -16.02 30.73
CA ALA A 220 3.96 -17.03 30.01
C ALA A 220 3.09 -18.24 29.64
N PRO A 221 2.12 -18.10 28.71
CA PRO A 221 1.30 -19.21 28.27
C PRO A 221 2.11 -20.24 27.47
N ASP A 222 1.88 -21.51 27.80
CA ASP A 222 2.27 -22.71 27.05
C ASP A 222 3.76 -22.81 26.70
N ILE A 223 4.61 -22.48 27.67
CA ILE A 223 6.07 -22.66 27.63
C ILE A 223 6.44 -24.14 27.46
N THR A 224 7.47 -24.42 26.66
CA THR A 224 8.00 -25.77 26.36
C THR A 224 9.45 -25.98 26.81
N TYR A 225 10.24 -24.92 26.87
CA TYR A 225 11.56 -24.87 27.52
C TYR A 225 11.75 -23.50 28.19
N PHE A 226 12.51 -23.45 29.27
CA PHE A 226 12.97 -22.21 29.88
C PHE A 226 14.50 -22.21 29.89
N THR A 227 15.13 -21.13 29.44
CA THR A 227 16.58 -21.07 29.21
C THR A 227 17.13 -19.65 29.40
N ASP A 228 18.45 -19.52 29.32
CA ASP A 228 19.19 -18.25 29.27
C ASP A 228 18.92 -17.35 28.04
N ASP A 229 18.02 -17.76 27.12
CA ASP A 229 17.44 -16.85 26.11
C ASP A 229 16.28 -16.00 26.67
N VAL A 230 15.74 -16.37 27.85
CA VAL A 230 14.78 -15.55 28.61
C VAL A 230 15.57 -14.63 29.54
N ASN A 231 15.31 -13.31 29.46
CA ASN A 231 15.98 -12.31 30.27
C ASN A 231 14.94 -11.37 30.89
N LEU A 232 14.66 -11.54 32.19
CA LEU A 232 13.62 -10.78 32.91
C LEU A 232 14.07 -9.35 33.19
N GLU A 233 15.33 -9.16 33.55
CA GLU A 233 15.95 -7.86 33.81
C GLU A 233 15.86 -6.95 32.59
N ARG A 234 16.04 -7.51 31.39
CA ARG A 234 15.87 -6.81 30.11
C ARG A 234 14.45 -6.30 29.90
N LEU A 235 13.43 -7.10 30.21
CA LEU A 235 12.02 -6.68 30.11
C LEU A 235 11.67 -5.63 31.19
N VAL A 236 12.13 -5.82 32.43
CA VAL A 236 11.96 -4.83 33.52
C VAL A 236 12.66 -3.51 33.17
N ARG A 237 13.86 -3.52 32.60
CA ARG A 237 14.59 -2.31 32.16
C ARG A 237 13.77 -1.51 31.15
N VAL A 238 13.21 -2.17 30.14
CA VAL A 238 12.41 -1.50 29.11
C VAL A 238 11.10 -0.93 29.68
N LEU A 239 10.45 -1.59 30.63
CA LEU A 239 9.24 -1.06 31.30
C LEU A 239 9.54 0.07 32.29
N SER A 240 10.62 -0.03 33.07
CA SER A 240 10.98 0.93 34.12
C SER A 240 11.56 2.24 33.56
N GLU A 241 12.37 2.17 32.51
CA GLU A 241 12.93 3.34 31.82
C GLU A 241 11.89 4.12 31.01
N ASN A 242 10.88 3.43 30.47
CA ASN A 242 9.86 4.03 29.58
C ASN A 242 8.52 4.14 30.30
N ARG A 243 8.18 5.34 30.79
CA ARG A 243 6.94 5.62 31.54
C ARG A 243 5.69 5.10 30.82
N ASP A 244 5.60 5.30 29.52
CA ASP A 244 4.40 5.05 28.73
C ASP A 244 4.32 3.62 28.16
N THR A 245 5.39 2.84 28.24
CA THR A 245 5.37 1.41 27.90
C THR A 245 4.68 0.63 29.02
N ILE A 246 3.59 -0.06 28.69
CA ILE A 246 2.76 -0.82 29.66
C ILE A 246 2.99 -2.33 29.56
N LEU A 247 3.23 -2.84 28.35
CA LEU A 247 3.48 -4.25 28.05
C LEU A 247 4.75 -4.38 27.18
N VAL A 248 5.59 -5.37 27.49
CA VAL A 248 6.75 -5.74 26.66
C VAL A 248 6.84 -7.26 26.49
N GLY A 249 6.97 -7.72 25.25
CA GLY A 249 7.13 -9.14 24.90
C GLY A 249 8.55 -9.49 24.46
N GLY A 250 8.78 -10.78 24.28
CA GLY A 250 9.95 -11.31 23.57
C GLY A 250 9.58 -11.86 22.19
N SER A 251 10.61 -12.23 21.43
CA SER A 251 10.45 -13.18 20.33
C SER A 251 9.99 -14.55 20.83
N GLN A 252 9.52 -15.39 19.92
CA GLN A 252 9.04 -16.73 20.24
C GLN A 252 9.61 -17.76 19.26
N LYS A 253 9.90 -18.97 19.77
CA LYS A 253 10.26 -20.14 18.96
C LYS A 253 9.25 -21.25 19.21
N ASN A 254 8.62 -21.77 18.15
CA ASN A 254 7.61 -22.83 18.27
C ASN A 254 8.21 -24.25 18.25
N GLN A 255 7.37 -25.27 18.42
CA GLN A 255 7.74 -26.69 18.38
C GLN A 255 8.26 -27.19 17.02
N ARG A 256 8.14 -26.42 15.94
CA ARG A 256 8.75 -26.68 14.62
C ARG A 256 10.16 -26.05 14.49
N GLY A 257 10.63 -25.35 15.53
CA GLY A 257 11.87 -24.57 15.53
C GLY A 257 11.72 -23.18 14.90
N GLU A 258 10.53 -22.79 14.45
CA GLU A 258 10.29 -21.54 13.72
C GLU A 258 10.28 -20.34 14.69
N TRP A 259 11.09 -19.32 14.37
CA TRP A 259 11.25 -18.10 15.13
C TRP A 259 10.46 -16.94 14.53
N ASP A 260 9.75 -16.20 15.38
CA ASP A 260 9.11 -14.93 15.03
C ASP A 260 9.35 -13.87 16.11
N ASN A 261 9.43 -12.60 15.71
CA ASN A 261 9.66 -11.48 16.63
C ASN A 261 8.42 -11.09 17.48
N SER A 262 7.32 -11.86 17.37
CA SER A 262 6.03 -11.69 18.06
C SER A 262 5.29 -10.39 17.75
N CYS A 263 5.85 -9.49 16.96
CA CYS A 263 5.35 -8.12 16.79
C CYS A 263 4.40 -8.03 15.60
N ARG A 264 3.18 -7.50 15.80
CA ARG A 264 2.23 -7.18 14.72
C ARG A 264 1.66 -5.78 14.90
N GLN A 265 1.40 -5.10 13.79
CA GLN A 265 0.49 -3.95 13.77
C GLN A 265 -0.94 -4.45 13.50
N VAL A 266 -1.96 -3.76 14.00
CA VAL A 266 -3.38 -4.09 13.73
C VAL A 266 -4.22 -2.84 13.48
N GLN A 267 -5.17 -2.94 12.56
CA GLN A 267 -6.11 -1.85 12.28
C GLN A 267 -7.52 -2.33 11.93
N PHE A 268 -8.50 -1.53 12.34
CA PHE A 268 -9.93 -1.77 12.17
C PHE A 268 -10.50 -0.77 11.18
N ARG A 269 -11.05 -1.25 10.05
CA ARG A 269 -11.77 -0.43 9.06
C ARG A 269 -12.78 -1.30 8.30
N ASN A 270 -13.97 -0.77 8.02
CA ASN A 270 -15.06 -1.50 7.33
C ASN A 270 -15.27 -2.91 7.88
N TRP A 271 -15.59 -3.01 9.18
CA TRP A 271 -15.84 -4.28 9.87
C TRP A 271 -14.68 -5.30 9.80
N THR A 272 -13.49 -4.86 9.39
CA THR A 272 -12.34 -5.71 9.07
C THR A 272 -11.15 -5.38 9.96
N ALA A 273 -10.58 -6.39 10.62
CA ALA A 273 -9.29 -6.30 11.26
C ALA A 273 -8.18 -6.67 10.25
N TYR A 274 -7.24 -5.78 10.00
CA TYR A 274 -6.08 -5.97 9.14
C TYR A 274 -4.82 -6.04 10.00
N PHE A 275 -4.02 -7.09 9.82
CA PHE A 275 -2.74 -7.28 10.50
C PHE A 275 -1.58 -7.13 9.52
N SER A 276 -0.47 -6.58 9.98
CA SER A 276 0.80 -6.61 9.25
C SER A 276 1.93 -7.09 10.16
N ASP A 277 2.93 -7.73 9.54
CA ASP A 277 4.24 -7.89 10.16
C ASP A 277 4.91 -6.50 10.29
N GLY A 278 6.06 -6.46 10.96
CA GLY A 278 6.89 -5.26 11.02
C GLY A 278 6.43 -4.19 12.01
N TYR A 279 7.11 -3.04 11.96
CA TYR A 279 7.06 -1.96 12.94
C TYR A 279 7.24 -0.59 12.30
N HIS A 280 6.69 0.43 12.95
CA HIS A 280 6.88 1.84 12.58
C HIS A 280 8.05 2.51 13.30
N HIS A 281 8.44 1.99 14.47
CA HIS A 281 9.42 2.59 15.39
C HIS A 281 10.20 1.57 16.20
N SER A 282 11.40 1.97 16.64
CA SER A 282 12.22 1.23 17.61
C SER A 282 12.87 2.11 18.69
N PHE A 283 12.90 1.60 19.92
CA PHE A 283 13.50 2.23 21.11
C PHE A 283 14.10 1.16 22.03
N ASN A 284 15.19 1.48 22.75
CA ASN A 284 15.92 0.59 23.68
C ASN A 284 16.18 -0.83 23.14
N ASP A 285 16.49 -0.94 21.85
CA ASP A 285 16.68 -2.18 21.08
C ASP A 285 15.44 -3.10 20.97
N CYS A 286 14.25 -2.52 21.11
CA CYS A 286 12.95 -3.18 20.96
C CYS A 286 12.12 -2.47 19.88
N VAL A 287 11.12 -3.16 19.33
CA VAL A 287 10.23 -2.68 18.26
C VAL A 287 8.83 -2.39 18.81
N GLN A 288 8.19 -1.31 18.34
CA GLN A 288 6.83 -0.94 18.74
C GLN A 288 5.79 -1.77 17.99
N CYS A 289 4.84 -2.34 18.74
CA CYS A 289 3.82 -3.26 18.25
C CYS A 289 2.42 -2.78 18.69
N ASP A 290 1.38 -3.24 18.00
CA ASP A 290 0.00 -3.11 18.51
C ASP A 290 -0.47 -4.38 19.21
N VAL A 291 0.00 -5.54 18.74
CA VAL A 291 -0.33 -6.88 19.25
C VAL A 291 0.97 -7.67 19.42
N LEU A 292 1.06 -8.43 20.52
CA LEU A 292 2.09 -9.42 20.77
C LEU A 292 1.49 -10.83 20.61
N LEU A 293 2.21 -11.73 19.93
CA LEU A 293 1.77 -13.12 19.73
C LEU A 293 2.20 -14.07 20.87
N GLY A 294 3.33 -13.76 21.51
CA GLY A 294 3.95 -14.61 22.53
C GLY A 294 3.88 -14.04 23.96
N PRO A 295 4.62 -14.64 24.91
CA PRO A 295 4.72 -14.19 26.29
C PRO A 295 5.08 -12.71 26.45
N PHE A 296 4.50 -12.06 27.46
CA PHE A 296 4.70 -10.64 27.73
C PHE A 296 4.73 -10.31 29.22
N MET A 297 5.60 -9.37 29.59
CA MET A 297 5.65 -8.75 30.91
C MET A 297 4.82 -7.46 30.92
N ALA A 298 4.09 -7.24 32.01
CA ALA A 298 3.23 -6.09 32.22
C ALA A 298 3.60 -5.34 33.51
N LYS A 299 3.39 -4.01 33.54
CA LYS A 299 3.30 -3.25 34.79
C LYS A 299 2.05 -3.71 35.55
N THR A 300 2.22 -4.48 36.63
CA THR A 300 1.14 -5.16 37.36
C THR A 300 0.00 -4.22 37.69
N LYS A 301 0.30 -3.08 38.33
CA LYS A 301 -0.73 -2.13 38.75
C LYS A 301 -1.46 -1.48 37.57
N GLU A 302 -0.75 -1.05 36.54
CA GLU A 302 -1.40 -0.47 35.35
C GLU A 302 -2.31 -1.47 34.63
N LEU A 303 -1.93 -2.76 34.62
CA LEU A 303 -2.76 -3.81 34.04
C LEU A 303 -3.93 -4.21 34.96
N GLN A 304 -3.78 -4.18 36.28
CA GLN A 304 -4.87 -4.34 37.25
C GLN A 304 -5.89 -3.20 37.12
N ASP A 305 -5.43 -1.95 37.03
CA ASP A 305 -6.27 -0.75 36.84
C ASP A 305 -6.97 -0.75 35.47
N PHE A 306 -6.39 -1.37 34.44
CA PHE A 306 -6.97 -1.47 33.09
C PHE A 306 -7.85 -2.71 32.85
N GLY A 307 -7.61 -3.78 33.61
CA GLY A 307 -8.35 -5.04 33.61
C GLY A 307 -8.12 -5.95 32.39
N ILE A 308 -8.29 -7.25 32.60
CA ILE A 308 -8.52 -8.28 31.56
C ILE A 308 -10.03 -8.51 31.48
N ASP A 309 -10.61 -8.74 30.29
CA ASP A 309 -12.05 -8.97 30.19
C ASP A 309 -12.41 -10.38 30.66
N GLU A 310 -12.96 -10.44 31.87
CA GLU A 310 -13.38 -11.66 32.53
C GLU A 310 -14.44 -12.45 31.74
N LYS A 311 -15.21 -11.80 30.86
CA LYS A 311 -16.31 -12.43 30.11
C LYS A 311 -15.86 -13.21 28.87
N LEU A 312 -14.62 -13.05 28.42
CA LEU A 312 -14.11 -13.76 27.25
C LEU A 312 -13.56 -15.13 27.63
N HIS A 313 -14.18 -16.22 27.14
CA HIS A 313 -13.65 -17.58 27.25
C HIS A 313 -12.35 -17.79 26.46
N PHE A 314 -12.13 -16.99 25.42
CA PHE A 314 -10.95 -17.02 24.59
C PHE A 314 -10.72 -15.64 23.96
N GLY A 315 -9.48 -15.31 23.59
CA GLY A 315 -9.15 -14.03 22.96
C GLY A 315 -8.92 -12.86 23.93
N ALA A 316 -8.83 -13.12 25.24
CA ALA A 316 -8.75 -12.08 26.27
C ALA A 316 -7.47 -11.20 26.18
N PHE A 317 -6.36 -11.73 25.68
CA PHE A 317 -5.14 -10.95 25.41
C PHE A 317 -5.26 -10.12 24.12
N GLN A 318 -5.86 -10.67 23.06
CA GLN A 318 -6.16 -9.91 21.83
C GLN A 318 -7.09 -8.73 22.15
N ASP A 319 -8.09 -8.93 23.01
CA ASP A 319 -8.93 -7.85 23.53
C ASP A 319 -8.14 -6.78 24.31
N LEU A 320 -7.21 -7.20 25.17
CA LEU A 320 -6.31 -6.29 25.90
C LEU A 320 -5.51 -5.41 24.93
N PHE A 321 -4.85 -6.01 23.94
CA PHE A 321 -4.10 -5.29 22.91
C PHE A 321 -4.99 -4.35 22.09
N TRP A 322 -6.17 -4.80 21.66
CA TRP A 322 -7.10 -3.96 20.89
C TRP A 322 -7.68 -2.81 21.73
N ARG A 323 -7.95 -3.03 23.03
CA ARG A 323 -8.31 -1.95 23.97
C ARG A 323 -7.19 -0.94 24.14
N LEU A 324 -5.93 -1.37 24.22
CA LEU A 324 -4.79 -0.45 24.27
C LEU A 324 -4.72 0.38 22.97
N LYS A 325 -4.65 -0.28 21.80
CA LYS A 325 -4.59 0.38 20.49
C LYS A 325 -5.71 1.40 20.25
N LEU A 326 -6.95 1.08 20.63
CA LEU A 326 -8.13 1.89 20.30
C LEU A 326 -8.60 2.85 21.40
N LYS A 327 -8.21 2.64 22.66
CA LYS A 327 -8.66 3.45 23.81
C LYS A 327 -7.53 4.05 24.65
N ARG A 328 -6.28 3.62 24.41
CA ARG A 328 -5.07 4.12 25.09
C ARG A 328 -3.90 4.30 24.09
N PRO A 329 -4.06 5.07 22.99
CA PRO A 329 -2.99 5.28 22.01
C PRO A 329 -1.77 6.04 22.57
N GLU A 330 -1.85 6.60 23.78
CA GLU A 330 -0.72 7.13 24.54
C GLU A 330 0.17 6.04 25.15
N LYS A 331 -0.31 4.80 25.26
CA LYS A 331 0.42 3.68 25.87
C LYS A 331 1.12 2.82 24.81
N VAL A 332 2.35 2.45 25.11
CA VAL A 332 3.22 1.69 24.21
C VAL A 332 3.21 0.20 24.57
N VAL A 333 3.06 -0.63 23.55
CA VAL A 333 3.33 -2.07 23.57
C VAL A 333 4.57 -2.32 22.70
N ALA A 334 5.50 -3.15 23.16
CA ALA A 334 6.75 -3.41 22.45
C ALA A 334 7.13 -4.89 22.47
N SER A 335 7.92 -5.33 21.49
CA SER A 335 8.63 -6.62 21.52
C SER A 335 10.13 -6.37 21.52
N CYS A 336 10.87 -7.06 22.39
CA CYS A 336 12.33 -7.06 22.45
C CYS A 336 12.81 -8.40 21.90
N PRO A 337 13.14 -8.50 20.60
CA PRO A 337 13.35 -9.81 19.97
C PRO A 337 14.67 -10.48 20.38
N ASP A 338 15.51 -9.80 21.17
CA ASP A 338 16.67 -10.39 21.85
C ASP A 338 16.29 -11.29 23.04
N VAL A 339 15.10 -11.08 23.63
CA VAL A 339 14.49 -12.07 24.54
C VAL A 339 13.74 -13.08 23.69
N MET A 340 13.86 -14.38 24.00
CA MET A 340 13.17 -15.45 23.27
C MET A 340 12.49 -16.45 24.22
N PHE A 341 11.24 -16.79 23.94
CA PHE A 341 10.47 -17.80 24.65
C PHE A 341 10.21 -19.03 23.77
N ASP A 342 10.52 -20.22 24.27
CA ASP A 342 10.22 -21.50 23.63
C ASP A 342 8.78 -21.92 23.96
N ILE A 343 7.87 -21.82 22.99
CA ILE A 343 6.42 -22.01 23.18
C ILE A 343 5.87 -23.20 22.38
N TYR A 344 4.65 -23.63 22.73
CA TYR A 344 3.83 -24.50 21.89
C TYR A 344 2.78 -23.68 21.15
N GLU A 345 2.98 -23.48 19.85
CA GLU A 345 2.01 -22.85 18.97
C GLU A 345 0.85 -23.83 18.70
N ARG A 346 -0.34 -23.52 19.24
CA ARG A 346 -1.57 -24.27 18.97
C ARG A 346 -2.23 -23.79 17.68
N GLU A 347 -2.71 -24.72 16.87
CA GLU A 347 -3.74 -24.40 15.87
C GLU A 347 -5.07 -24.12 16.59
N VAL A 348 -5.62 -22.92 16.39
CA VAL A 348 -6.85 -22.45 17.03
C VAL A 348 -7.97 -22.38 15.98
N PRO A 349 -9.07 -23.14 16.13
CA PRO A 349 -10.24 -23.01 15.25
C PRO A 349 -10.87 -21.62 15.32
N ASP A 350 -11.35 -21.11 14.19
CA ASP A 350 -11.93 -19.76 14.07
C ASP A 350 -13.08 -19.54 15.09
N GLU A 351 -13.85 -20.59 15.40
CA GLU A 351 -14.95 -20.59 16.38
C GLU A 351 -14.54 -20.07 17.76
N LYS A 352 -13.28 -20.27 18.16
CA LYS A 352 -12.78 -19.77 19.45
C LYS A 352 -12.71 -18.24 19.50
N TYR A 353 -12.57 -17.57 18.37
CA TYR A 353 -12.54 -16.11 18.29
C TYR A 353 -13.91 -15.46 18.08
N ASP A 354 -15.01 -16.22 17.91
CA ASP A 354 -16.34 -15.65 17.64
C ASP A 354 -16.80 -14.67 18.73
N ALA A 355 -16.55 -14.95 20.01
CA ALA A 355 -16.89 -14.04 21.12
C ALA A 355 -16.09 -12.72 21.10
N LEU A 356 -14.79 -12.78 20.74
CA LEU A 356 -13.95 -11.60 20.57
C LEU A 356 -14.40 -10.78 19.36
N ALA A 357 -14.64 -11.44 18.22
CA ALA A 357 -15.07 -10.78 16.99
C ALA A 357 -16.46 -10.15 17.18
N GLN A 358 -17.38 -10.81 17.86
CA GLN A 358 -18.69 -10.27 18.24
C GLN A 358 -18.57 -9.05 19.15
N LYS A 359 -17.73 -9.10 20.20
CA LYS A 359 -17.50 -7.98 21.13
C LYS A 359 -17.05 -6.71 20.41
N TRP A 360 -16.22 -6.85 19.38
CA TRP A 360 -15.68 -5.73 18.61
C TRP A 360 -16.42 -5.44 17.29
N ASP A 361 -17.54 -6.14 17.02
CA ASP A 361 -18.32 -6.06 15.78
C ASP A 361 -17.49 -6.40 14.50
N VAL A 362 -16.37 -7.13 14.64
CA VAL A 362 -15.50 -7.58 13.54
C VAL A 362 -16.18 -8.70 12.75
N LYS A 363 -16.18 -8.58 11.42
CA LYS A 363 -16.82 -9.54 10.49
C LYS A 363 -15.81 -10.22 9.56
N LYS A 364 -14.66 -9.58 9.31
CA LYS A 364 -13.55 -10.09 8.49
C LYS A 364 -12.23 -9.86 9.23
N TRP A 365 -11.28 -10.76 9.08
CA TRP A 365 -9.93 -10.66 9.67
C TRP A 365 -8.95 -11.03 8.55
N VAL A 366 -7.93 -10.20 8.35
CA VAL A 366 -6.90 -10.39 7.32
C VAL A 366 -5.55 -10.44 8.01
N GLU A 367 -4.96 -11.64 8.03
CA GLU A 367 -3.66 -11.93 8.62
C GLU A 367 -2.53 -11.32 7.78
N SER A 368 -1.35 -11.13 8.38
CA SER A 368 -0.19 -10.52 7.69
C SER A 368 0.36 -11.35 6.52
N ASN A 369 0.05 -12.65 6.46
CA ASN A 369 0.37 -13.53 5.34
C ASN A 369 -0.64 -13.46 4.17
N GLY A 370 -1.75 -12.71 4.32
CA GLY A 370 -2.85 -12.60 3.35
C GLY A 370 -4.05 -13.51 3.61
N GLN A 371 -3.98 -14.42 4.59
CA GLN A 371 -5.09 -15.31 4.96
C GLN A 371 -6.29 -14.52 5.48
N VAL A 372 -7.48 -14.89 5.02
CA VAL A 372 -8.75 -14.25 5.41
C VAL A 372 -9.56 -15.22 6.27
N ARG A 373 -9.92 -14.78 7.49
CA ARG A 373 -10.92 -15.42 8.35
C ARG A 373 -12.21 -14.61 8.34
N TRP A 374 -13.34 -15.28 8.53
CA TRP A 374 -14.67 -14.66 8.50
C TRP A 374 -15.43 -14.94 9.80
N TYR A 375 -16.03 -13.89 10.35
CA TYR A 375 -16.71 -13.90 11.65
C TYR A 375 -18.18 -13.46 11.57
N GLY A 376 -18.59 -12.81 10.48
CA GLY A 376 -20.00 -12.53 10.19
C GLY A 376 -20.77 -13.75 9.65
N CYS A 377 -21.66 -13.51 8.69
CA CYS A 377 -22.52 -14.52 8.05
C CYS A 377 -21.80 -15.51 7.11
N ARG A 378 -20.48 -15.37 6.97
CA ARG A 378 -19.62 -16.23 6.13
C ARG A 378 -18.63 -17.00 6.99
N ARG A 379 -18.24 -18.19 6.57
CA ARG A 379 -17.14 -19.00 7.14
C ARG A 379 -16.30 -19.60 6.01
N GLY A 380 -15.00 -19.28 6.02
CA GLY A 380 -14.09 -19.68 4.95
C GLY A 380 -14.61 -19.26 3.57
N GLY A 381 -14.77 -20.25 2.68
CA GLY A 381 -15.22 -20.03 1.30
C GLY A 381 -16.72 -19.76 1.12
N HIS A 382 -17.59 -20.04 2.11
CA HIS A 382 -19.05 -20.11 1.92
C HIS A 382 -19.84 -19.43 3.05
N ALA A 383 -21.15 -19.21 2.85
CA ALA A 383 -22.04 -18.75 3.93
C ALA A 383 -22.10 -19.78 5.08
N ARG A 384 -22.42 -19.34 6.32
CA ARG A 384 -22.59 -20.28 7.45
C ARG A 384 -23.77 -21.23 7.21
N ASP A 385 -24.88 -20.67 6.71
CA ASP A 385 -26.07 -21.36 6.20
C ASP A 385 -26.63 -20.56 5.02
N SER A 386 -27.43 -21.18 4.13
CA SER A 386 -28.06 -20.47 2.98
C SER A 386 -29.07 -19.37 3.38
N LYS A 387 -29.31 -19.18 4.69
CA LYS A 387 -30.17 -18.16 5.29
C LYS A 387 -29.42 -17.15 6.15
N SER A 388 -28.09 -17.27 6.32
CA SER A 388 -27.34 -16.41 7.24
C SER A 388 -26.95 -15.06 6.60
N SER A 389 -27.29 -13.96 7.28
CA SER A 389 -26.89 -12.57 7.00
C SER A 389 -26.47 -11.87 8.30
N CYS A 390 -25.67 -10.80 8.24
CA CYS A 390 -25.55 -9.87 9.37
C CYS A 390 -26.65 -8.77 9.39
N GLY A 391 -27.54 -8.76 8.39
CA GLY A 391 -28.65 -7.81 8.25
C GLY A 391 -28.24 -6.49 7.60
N ILE A 392 -29.25 -5.77 7.09
CA ILE A 392 -29.07 -4.40 6.58
C ILE A 392 -28.66 -3.48 7.75
N PRO A 393 -27.55 -2.73 7.65
CA PRO A 393 -27.07 -1.90 8.74
C PRO A 393 -27.90 -0.62 8.90
N ALA A 394 -27.83 -0.03 10.10
CA ALA A 394 -28.40 1.29 10.39
C ALA A 394 -27.71 2.41 9.59
N THR A 395 -28.34 3.58 9.51
CA THR A 395 -27.89 4.70 8.66
C THR A 395 -26.47 5.18 8.98
N GLY A 396 -25.73 5.60 7.95
CA GLY A 396 -24.35 6.04 8.03
C GLY A 396 -23.32 4.92 8.26
N LEU A 397 -23.69 3.65 8.05
CA LEU A 397 -22.80 2.48 8.15
C LEU A 397 -22.71 1.74 6.80
N ALA A 398 -21.50 1.28 6.46
CA ALA A 398 -21.26 0.37 5.35
C ALA A 398 -21.87 -1.01 5.65
N VAL A 399 -22.24 -1.76 4.61
CA VAL A 399 -22.69 -3.15 4.74
C VAL A 399 -21.50 -4.04 5.12
N PRO A 400 -21.69 -5.01 6.04
CA PRO A 400 -20.66 -5.98 6.38
C PRO A 400 -20.03 -6.67 5.14
N PRO A 401 -18.69 -6.78 5.06
CA PRO A 401 -18.03 -7.34 3.89
C PRO A 401 -18.39 -8.80 3.64
N CYS A 402 -18.82 -9.56 4.64
CA CYS A 402 -19.27 -10.94 4.47
C CYS A 402 -20.58 -11.02 3.66
N ASP A 403 -21.48 -10.08 3.87
CA ASP A 403 -22.75 -9.99 3.16
C ASP A 403 -22.55 -9.49 1.71
N LEU A 404 -21.67 -8.51 1.50
CA LEU A 404 -21.31 -8.01 0.16
C LEU A 404 -20.70 -9.12 -0.72
N GLU A 405 -19.87 -10.01 -0.16
CA GLU A 405 -19.31 -11.14 -0.92
C GLU A 405 -20.38 -12.22 -1.17
N ASN A 406 -21.32 -12.43 -0.22
CA ASN A 406 -22.45 -13.35 -0.42
C ASN A 406 -23.40 -12.85 -1.52
N LEU A 407 -23.72 -11.56 -1.56
CA LEU A 407 -24.51 -10.92 -2.63
C LEU A 407 -23.77 -10.98 -3.98
N ALA A 408 -22.47 -10.71 -3.98
CA ALA A 408 -21.63 -10.86 -5.17
C ALA A 408 -21.62 -12.30 -5.71
N ASP A 409 -21.62 -13.32 -4.85
CA ASP A 409 -21.67 -14.72 -5.25
C ASP A 409 -23.02 -15.11 -5.88
N ILE A 410 -24.15 -14.55 -5.41
CA ILE A 410 -25.46 -14.75 -6.04
C ILE A 410 -25.48 -14.12 -7.45
N VAL A 411 -25.03 -12.87 -7.59
CA VAL A 411 -24.96 -12.18 -8.90
C VAL A 411 -24.04 -12.93 -9.87
N LYS A 412 -22.85 -13.35 -9.43
CA LYS A 412 -21.91 -14.15 -10.24
C LYS A 412 -22.54 -15.47 -10.69
N PHE A 413 -23.29 -16.15 -9.81
CA PHE A 413 -24.00 -17.38 -10.13
C PHE A 413 -25.11 -17.15 -11.17
N ILE A 414 -25.97 -16.14 -11.00
CA ILE A 414 -27.02 -15.79 -11.98
C ILE A 414 -26.40 -15.53 -13.35
N MET A 415 -25.40 -14.65 -13.40
CA MET A 415 -24.75 -14.27 -14.66
C MET A 415 -24.03 -15.45 -15.32
N LYS A 416 -23.49 -16.39 -14.54
CA LYS A 416 -22.85 -17.60 -15.07
C LYS A 416 -23.88 -18.62 -15.59
N GLU A 417 -25.02 -18.77 -14.91
CA GLU A 417 -26.09 -19.66 -15.37
C GLU A 417 -26.84 -19.13 -16.58
N CYS A 418 -26.98 -17.80 -16.72
CA CYS A 418 -27.39 -17.18 -17.98
C CYS A 418 -26.44 -17.53 -19.14
N GLU A 419 -25.13 -17.34 -18.96
CA GLU A 419 -24.12 -17.65 -19.98
C GLU A 419 -24.10 -19.15 -20.33
N ASN A 420 -24.17 -20.04 -19.33
CA ASN A 420 -24.26 -21.49 -19.50
C ASN A 420 -25.54 -21.96 -20.22
N ALA A 421 -26.60 -21.14 -20.22
CA ALA A 421 -27.89 -21.46 -20.83
C ALA A 421 -28.14 -20.73 -22.17
N GLY A 422 -27.21 -19.88 -22.62
CA GLY A 422 -27.38 -19.05 -23.81
C GLY A 422 -28.45 -17.96 -23.65
N ILE A 423 -28.71 -17.51 -22.42
CA ILE A 423 -29.69 -16.46 -22.10
C ILE A 423 -28.99 -15.11 -22.00
N TYR A 424 -29.52 -14.09 -22.69
CA TYR A 424 -29.04 -12.72 -22.55
C TYR A 424 -29.45 -12.15 -21.20
N CYS A 425 -28.44 -11.91 -20.36
CA CYS A 425 -28.56 -11.22 -19.08
C CYS A 425 -27.51 -10.11 -19.01
N GLN A 426 -27.81 -8.99 -18.34
CA GLN A 426 -26.85 -7.90 -18.11
C GLN A 426 -27.04 -7.23 -16.75
N LEU A 427 -25.95 -6.77 -16.12
CA LEU A 427 -26.03 -5.96 -14.90
C LEU A 427 -26.77 -4.64 -15.15
N ASN A 428 -27.51 -4.16 -14.14
CA ASN A 428 -28.26 -2.91 -14.16
C ASN A 428 -28.01 -2.07 -12.88
N ALA A 429 -28.45 -0.80 -12.90
CA ALA A 429 -28.57 0.11 -11.75
C ALA A 429 -27.40 0.05 -10.74
N GLY A 430 -27.65 -0.19 -9.44
CA GLY A 430 -26.64 -0.10 -8.38
C GLY A 430 -25.49 -1.09 -8.60
N THR A 431 -25.83 -2.31 -9.01
CA THR A 431 -24.88 -3.37 -9.32
C THR A 431 -23.96 -3.02 -10.49
N LEU A 432 -24.49 -2.38 -11.53
CA LEU A 432 -23.70 -1.86 -12.66
C LEU A 432 -22.82 -0.68 -12.22
N LEU A 433 -23.34 0.25 -11.41
CA LEU A 433 -22.58 1.38 -10.88
C LEU A 433 -21.42 0.91 -9.99
N GLY A 434 -21.62 -0.14 -9.18
CA GLY A 434 -20.57 -0.79 -8.40
C GLY A 434 -19.49 -1.43 -9.29
N ALA A 435 -19.89 -2.12 -10.36
CA ALA A 435 -18.96 -2.66 -11.35
C ALA A 435 -18.10 -1.54 -12.00
N VAL A 436 -18.73 -0.41 -12.36
CA VAL A 436 -18.08 0.76 -12.97
C VAL A 436 -17.15 1.50 -12.00
N LYS A 437 -17.54 1.66 -10.73
CA LYS A 437 -16.78 2.44 -9.74
C LYS A 437 -15.70 1.65 -9.01
N PHE A 438 -15.95 0.38 -8.69
CA PHE A 438 -15.08 -0.42 -7.81
C PHE A 438 -14.83 -1.85 -8.31
N LYS A 439 -15.35 -2.24 -9.48
CA LYS A 439 -15.31 -3.62 -10.02
C LYS A 439 -15.96 -4.68 -9.10
N LYS A 440 -16.96 -4.29 -8.29
CA LYS A 440 -17.69 -5.12 -7.30
C LYS A 440 -18.97 -4.41 -6.79
N VAL A 441 -19.78 -5.07 -5.95
CA VAL A 441 -20.94 -4.48 -5.25
C VAL A 441 -20.60 -3.16 -4.52
N LEU A 442 -21.51 -2.17 -4.52
CA LEU A 442 -21.33 -0.95 -3.74
C LEU A 442 -21.30 -1.24 -2.23
N PRO A 443 -20.41 -0.61 -1.43
CA PRO A 443 -20.25 -0.93 0.00
C PRO A 443 -21.42 -0.59 0.94
N TRP A 444 -22.53 -0.09 0.40
CA TRP A 444 -23.76 0.30 1.09
C TRP A 444 -25.01 -0.27 0.37
N GLU A 445 -24.82 -1.15 -0.62
CA GLU A 445 -25.92 -1.70 -1.43
C GLU A 445 -26.87 -2.56 -0.60
N ARG A 446 -28.17 -2.56 -0.94
CA ARG A 446 -29.20 -3.31 -0.21
C ARG A 446 -29.78 -4.49 -0.98
N ASP A 447 -29.58 -4.50 -2.29
CA ASP A 447 -30.12 -5.44 -3.28
C ASP A 447 -29.11 -5.61 -4.43
N ALA A 448 -29.52 -6.27 -5.52
CA ALA A 448 -28.82 -6.20 -6.79
C ALA A 448 -29.78 -6.33 -7.98
N ASP A 449 -29.43 -5.71 -9.09
CA ASP A 449 -30.26 -5.58 -10.30
C ASP A 449 -29.63 -6.30 -11.50
N ILE A 450 -30.40 -7.19 -12.12
CA ILE A 450 -30.05 -7.83 -13.39
C ILE A 450 -31.23 -7.71 -14.36
N TYR A 451 -30.95 -7.40 -15.63
CA TYR A 451 -31.92 -7.50 -16.71
C TYR A 451 -31.76 -8.80 -17.50
N PHE A 452 -32.86 -9.38 -17.98
CA PHE A 452 -32.88 -10.43 -19.01
C PHE A 452 -33.83 -10.07 -20.15
N LEU A 453 -33.70 -10.74 -21.29
CA LEU A 453 -34.64 -10.60 -22.41
C LEU A 453 -35.97 -11.29 -22.08
N SER A 454 -37.10 -10.56 -22.06
CA SER A 454 -38.43 -11.08 -21.67
C SER A 454 -38.85 -12.34 -22.47
N GLU A 455 -38.39 -12.50 -23.71
CA GLU A 455 -38.63 -13.70 -24.52
C GLU A 455 -38.00 -14.96 -23.92
N ASN A 456 -36.88 -14.82 -23.21
CA ASN A 456 -36.24 -15.91 -22.45
C ASN A 456 -36.90 -16.22 -21.09
N TYR A 457 -38.00 -15.57 -20.69
CA TYR A 457 -38.67 -15.81 -19.39
C TYR A 457 -38.88 -17.31 -19.08
N THR A 458 -39.42 -18.09 -20.03
CA THR A 458 -39.62 -19.54 -19.85
C THR A 458 -38.32 -20.36 -19.90
N ALA A 459 -37.23 -19.81 -20.44
CA ALA A 459 -35.90 -20.41 -20.32
C ALA A 459 -35.30 -20.13 -18.93
N VAL A 460 -35.48 -18.93 -18.39
CA VAL A 460 -35.08 -18.55 -17.03
C VAL A 460 -35.86 -19.38 -15.99
N GLN A 461 -37.17 -19.56 -16.16
CA GLN A 461 -37.98 -20.46 -15.31
C GLN A 461 -37.40 -21.89 -15.25
N LYS A 462 -36.86 -22.41 -16.36
CA LYS A 462 -36.24 -23.74 -16.43
C LYS A 462 -34.89 -23.83 -15.69
N LEU A 463 -34.28 -22.71 -15.32
CA LEU A 463 -33.08 -22.70 -14.48
C LEU A 463 -33.39 -22.91 -12.99
N ARG A 464 -34.65 -22.76 -12.56
CA ARG A 464 -35.08 -22.89 -11.15
C ARG A 464 -34.44 -24.07 -10.39
N PRO A 465 -34.41 -25.32 -10.91
CA PRO A 465 -33.80 -26.45 -10.19
C PRO A 465 -32.30 -26.28 -9.93
N ARG A 466 -31.57 -25.51 -10.76
CA ARG A 466 -30.15 -25.21 -10.55
C ARG A 466 -29.94 -24.18 -9.44
N PHE A 467 -30.81 -23.17 -9.37
CA PHE A 467 -30.83 -22.20 -8.25
C PHE A 467 -31.17 -22.89 -6.93
N GLU A 468 -32.21 -23.73 -6.92
CA GLU A 468 -32.64 -24.49 -5.75
C GLU A 468 -31.57 -25.49 -5.29
N ALA A 469 -30.90 -26.20 -6.23
CA ALA A 469 -29.77 -27.07 -5.92
C ALA A 469 -28.52 -26.31 -5.41
N ALA A 470 -28.34 -25.04 -5.78
CA ALA A 470 -27.32 -24.15 -5.23
C ALA A 470 -27.73 -23.52 -3.89
N GLY A 471 -28.93 -23.83 -3.36
CA GLY A 471 -29.43 -23.34 -2.08
C GLY A 471 -30.15 -21.99 -2.13
N TYR A 472 -30.44 -21.46 -3.32
CA TYR A 472 -31.15 -20.20 -3.53
C TYR A 472 -32.65 -20.42 -3.73
N LYS A 473 -33.50 -19.57 -3.13
CA LYS A 473 -34.93 -19.54 -3.43
C LYS A 473 -35.16 -18.75 -4.71
N PHE A 474 -35.74 -19.40 -5.72
CA PHE A 474 -36.21 -18.77 -6.95
C PHE A 474 -37.67 -18.30 -6.77
N ASP A 475 -37.89 -17.00 -6.60
CA ASP A 475 -39.21 -16.38 -6.52
C ASP A 475 -39.67 -15.94 -7.93
N ASP A 476 -40.89 -16.29 -8.34
CA ASP A 476 -41.45 -15.97 -9.66
C ASP A 476 -42.69 -15.11 -9.44
N ARG A 477 -42.61 -13.82 -9.78
CA ARG A 477 -43.51 -12.76 -9.25
C ARG A 477 -44.48 -12.19 -10.27
N ASN A 478 -44.01 -11.97 -11.48
CA ASN A 478 -44.87 -11.53 -12.58
C ASN A 478 -44.48 -12.26 -13.86
N GLY A 479 -45.48 -12.60 -14.68
CA GLY A 479 -45.29 -13.18 -16.00
C GLY A 479 -44.85 -12.16 -17.04
N THR A 480 -44.61 -12.63 -18.26
CA THR A 480 -44.44 -11.74 -19.42
C THR A 480 -45.78 -11.16 -19.86
N GLU A 481 -45.79 -9.86 -20.09
CA GLU A 481 -46.87 -9.15 -20.77
C GLU A 481 -46.61 -9.11 -22.29
N CYS A 482 -47.61 -8.70 -23.06
CA CYS A 482 -47.50 -8.55 -24.51
C CYS A 482 -48.20 -7.25 -24.96
N CYS A 483 -47.61 -6.43 -25.83
CA CYS A 483 -46.25 -6.48 -26.36
C CYS A 483 -45.77 -5.05 -26.70
N THR A 484 -44.45 -4.83 -26.73
CA THR A 484 -43.85 -3.61 -27.30
C THR A 484 -43.05 -4.00 -28.55
N ASP A 485 -43.29 -3.32 -29.68
CA ASP A 485 -42.73 -3.67 -30.99
C ASP A 485 -42.92 -5.15 -31.39
N GLY A 486 -44.05 -5.76 -30.99
CA GLY A 486 -44.33 -7.19 -31.21
C GLY A 486 -43.54 -8.15 -30.30
N ARG A 487 -42.64 -7.65 -29.45
CA ARG A 487 -41.89 -8.43 -28.46
C ARG A 487 -42.56 -8.45 -27.10
N LYS A 488 -42.34 -9.52 -26.35
CA LYS A 488 -42.78 -9.65 -24.95
C LYS A 488 -42.14 -8.58 -24.06
N THR A 489 -42.91 -8.12 -23.08
CA THR A 489 -42.47 -7.19 -22.03
C THR A 489 -42.57 -7.84 -20.66
N SER A 490 -42.10 -7.15 -19.62
CA SER A 490 -42.23 -7.61 -18.23
C SER A 490 -41.61 -8.99 -17.99
N GLY A 491 -42.06 -9.67 -16.93
CA GLY A 491 -41.42 -10.86 -16.36
C GLY A 491 -40.50 -10.46 -15.22
N ILE A 492 -40.80 -10.92 -14.01
CA ILE A 492 -40.05 -10.54 -12.79
C ILE A 492 -39.78 -11.79 -11.97
N PHE A 493 -38.50 -12.10 -11.77
CA PHE A 493 -38.04 -13.08 -10.78
C PHE A 493 -37.26 -12.35 -9.68
N VAL A 494 -37.19 -12.97 -8.50
CA VAL A 494 -36.27 -12.53 -7.45
C VAL A 494 -35.54 -13.74 -6.87
N ILE A 495 -34.22 -13.70 -6.93
CA ILE A 495 -33.36 -14.78 -6.43
C ILE A 495 -32.93 -14.42 -5.01
N TYR A 496 -33.41 -15.17 -4.02
CA TYR A 496 -33.09 -14.96 -2.62
C TYR A 496 -32.04 -15.95 -2.11
N GLY A 497 -31.01 -15.43 -1.45
CA GLY A 497 -29.95 -16.23 -0.84
C GLY A 497 -29.25 -15.47 0.28
N ASN A 498 -28.88 -16.16 1.36
CA ASN A 498 -28.09 -15.60 2.47
C ASN A 498 -28.69 -14.31 3.08
N GLY A 499 -30.01 -14.13 3.04
CA GLY A 499 -30.72 -12.93 3.50
C GLY A 499 -30.81 -11.76 2.50
N TRP A 500 -30.23 -11.90 1.30
CA TRP A 500 -30.23 -10.90 0.24
C TRP A 500 -31.14 -11.31 -0.92
N GLY A 501 -31.68 -10.31 -1.63
CA GLY A 501 -32.42 -10.50 -2.88
C GLY A 501 -31.64 -9.93 -4.07
N VAL A 502 -31.71 -10.64 -5.20
CA VAL A 502 -31.31 -10.11 -6.51
C VAL A 502 -32.55 -10.07 -7.39
N ASP A 503 -32.98 -8.88 -7.76
CA ASP A 503 -34.12 -8.65 -8.63
C ASP A 503 -33.71 -8.86 -10.10
N PHE A 504 -34.57 -9.56 -10.83
CA PHE A 504 -34.30 -10.01 -12.18
C PHE A 504 -35.45 -9.60 -13.09
N TYR A 505 -35.26 -8.49 -13.81
CA TYR A 505 -36.30 -7.79 -14.57
C TYR A 505 -36.22 -8.08 -16.08
N GLY A 506 -37.33 -8.50 -16.66
CA GLY A 506 -37.46 -8.74 -18.10
C GLY A 506 -37.59 -7.44 -18.90
N ARG A 507 -36.87 -7.36 -20.02
CA ARG A 507 -36.91 -6.25 -21.00
C ARG A 507 -37.16 -6.80 -22.41
N PRO A 508 -37.89 -6.08 -23.29
CA PRO A 508 -38.17 -6.54 -24.66
C PRO A 508 -36.95 -6.55 -25.59
N ARG A 509 -35.90 -5.81 -25.26
CA ARG A 509 -34.60 -5.77 -25.95
C ARG A 509 -33.49 -5.54 -24.93
N LEU A 510 -32.29 -6.06 -25.20
CA LEU A 510 -31.06 -5.74 -24.45
C LEU A 510 -29.96 -5.28 -25.41
N GLU A 511 -29.08 -4.38 -24.97
CA GLU A 511 -27.96 -3.94 -25.82
C GLU A 511 -26.96 -5.08 -26.11
N SER A 512 -26.86 -6.06 -25.20
CA SER A 512 -26.05 -7.26 -25.40
C SER A 512 -26.55 -8.16 -26.54
N GLU A 513 -27.86 -8.22 -26.75
CA GLU A 513 -28.49 -8.91 -27.88
C GLU A 513 -28.18 -8.18 -29.20
N MET A 514 -28.32 -6.85 -29.20
CA MET A 514 -28.07 -5.99 -30.37
C MET A 514 -26.59 -6.09 -30.82
N LEU A 515 -25.65 -6.08 -29.88
CA LEU A 515 -24.22 -6.26 -30.18
C LEU A 515 -23.95 -7.61 -30.88
N VAL A 516 -24.59 -8.70 -30.46
CA VAL A 516 -24.40 -10.01 -31.09
C VAL A 516 -25.05 -10.08 -32.48
N ALA A 517 -26.21 -9.43 -32.67
CA ALA A 517 -26.84 -9.31 -33.99
C ALA A 517 -25.94 -8.57 -35.00
N ASP A 518 -25.19 -7.55 -34.56
CA ASP A 518 -24.20 -6.81 -35.37
C ASP A 518 -22.89 -7.59 -35.62
N GLY A 519 -22.73 -8.78 -35.04
CA GLY A 519 -21.52 -9.60 -35.09
C GLY A 519 -20.39 -9.16 -34.15
N GLN A 520 -20.73 -8.45 -33.07
CA GLN A 520 -19.80 -8.04 -32.00
C GLN A 520 -19.89 -8.96 -30.77
N GLN A 521 -18.89 -8.90 -29.91
CA GLN A 521 -18.99 -9.46 -28.55
C GLN A 521 -19.85 -8.54 -27.65
N PRO A 522 -20.70 -9.10 -26.77
CA PRO A 522 -21.34 -8.34 -25.69
C PRO A 522 -20.30 -7.63 -24.83
N THR A 523 -20.62 -6.42 -24.36
CA THR A 523 -19.75 -5.74 -23.40
C THR A 523 -19.78 -6.49 -22.05
N LYS A 524 -18.61 -6.80 -21.50
CA LYS A 524 -18.41 -7.45 -20.20
C LYS A 524 -17.67 -6.52 -19.25
N VAL A 525 -18.16 -6.39 -18.02
CA VAL A 525 -17.52 -5.60 -16.95
C VAL A 525 -16.94 -6.54 -15.89
N MET A 526 -15.85 -6.13 -15.24
CA MET A 526 -15.28 -6.89 -14.13
C MET A 526 -16.13 -6.67 -12.87
N PHE A 527 -16.64 -7.76 -12.30
CA PHE A 527 -17.47 -7.73 -11.10
C PHE A 527 -17.05 -8.85 -10.14
N ALA A 528 -16.50 -8.47 -8.97
CA ALA A 528 -16.11 -9.38 -7.89
C ALA A 528 -15.23 -10.58 -8.33
N GLY A 529 -14.32 -10.32 -9.28
CA GLY A 529 -13.37 -11.30 -9.83
C GLY A 529 -13.85 -12.03 -11.09
N GLN A 530 -15.05 -11.74 -11.61
CA GLN A 530 -15.61 -12.37 -12.81
C GLN A 530 -15.96 -11.32 -13.88
N TRP A 531 -15.62 -11.59 -15.14
CA TRP A 531 -16.15 -10.84 -16.28
C TRP A 531 -17.60 -11.23 -16.54
N VAL A 532 -18.54 -10.30 -16.32
CA VAL A 532 -19.99 -10.51 -16.50
C VAL A 532 -20.57 -9.53 -17.52
N ILE A 533 -21.60 -9.95 -18.26
CA ILE A 533 -22.20 -9.12 -19.30
C ILE A 533 -22.87 -7.88 -18.69
N ALA A 534 -22.72 -6.75 -19.38
CA ALA A 534 -23.28 -5.46 -19.04
C ALA A 534 -23.94 -4.82 -20.27
N THR A 535 -24.57 -3.67 -20.06
CA THR A 535 -25.03 -2.79 -21.15
C THR A 535 -23.84 -2.33 -22.03
N ARG A 536 -24.09 -1.89 -23.26
CA ARG A 536 -23.06 -1.69 -24.31
C ARG A 536 -21.94 -0.74 -23.88
N ASN A 537 -22.29 0.35 -23.19
CA ASN A 537 -21.34 1.30 -22.61
C ASN A 537 -21.69 1.51 -21.11
N PRO A 538 -21.06 0.76 -20.20
CA PRO A 538 -21.32 0.81 -18.76
C PRO A 538 -21.18 2.21 -18.14
N GLY A 539 -20.16 2.97 -18.56
CA GLY A 539 -19.90 4.31 -18.04
C GLY A 539 -20.95 5.33 -18.51
N LEU A 540 -21.33 5.32 -19.79
CA LEU A 540 -22.34 6.24 -20.33
C LEU A 540 -23.71 5.99 -19.71
N SER A 541 -24.12 4.72 -19.63
CA SER A 541 -25.41 4.34 -19.05
C SER A 541 -25.48 4.73 -17.56
N SER A 542 -24.40 4.49 -16.80
CA SER A 542 -24.27 4.94 -15.41
C SER A 542 -24.35 6.47 -15.31
N ARG A 543 -23.62 7.21 -16.17
CA ARG A 543 -23.59 8.68 -16.13
C ARG A 543 -24.95 9.29 -16.44
N ASN A 544 -25.62 8.81 -17.48
CA ASN A 544 -26.94 9.29 -17.86
C ASN A 544 -28.03 8.89 -16.85
N ARG A 545 -27.90 7.75 -16.17
CA ARG A 545 -28.80 7.32 -15.09
C ARG A 545 -28.63 8.12 -13.80
N TYR A 546 -27.40 8.22 -13.28
CA TYR A 546 -27.15 8.82 -11.97
C TYR A 546 -26.89 10.33 -12.00
N GLY A 547 -26.63 10.89 -13.19
CA GLY A 547 -26.44 12.32 -13.39
C GLY A 547 -25.09 12.85 -12.89
N PRO A 548 -24.98 14.17 -12.70
CA PRO A 548 -23.70 14.83 -12.45
C PRO A 548 -23.12 14.49 -11.08
N ASN A 549 -21.81 14.25 -11.06
CA ASN A 549 -21.02 13.72 -9.96
C ASN A 549 -21.38 12.28 -9.57
N MET A 550 -21.61 11.40 -10.55
CA MET A 550 -21.89 9.98 -10.28
C MET A 550 -20.72 9.23 -9.60
N TYR A 551 -19.49 9.74 -9.72
CA TYR A 551 -18.31 9.18 -9.05
C TYR A 551 -18.24 9.53 -7.56
N HIS A 552 -18.74 10.70 -7.17
CA HIS A 552 -18.98 11.00 -5.76
C HIS A 552 -19.88 9.92 -5.13
N HIS A 553 -19.71 9.70 -3.84
CA HIS A 553 -20.37 8.65 -3.10
C HIS A 553 -21.61 9.17 -2.38
N VAL A 554 -22.53 8.27 -2.13
CA VAL A 554 -23.84 8.49 -1.53
C VAL A 554 -24.32 7.14 -1.01
N GLU A 555 -25.11 7.13 0.06
CA GLU A 555 -25.74 5.89 0.53
C GLU A 555 -26.91 5.47 -0.37
N HIS A 556 -27.40 4.25 -0.14
CA HIS A 556 -28.60 3.71 -0.79
C HIS A 556 -29.78 4.69 -0.70
N TRP A 557 -30.61 4.76 -1.75
CA TRP A 557 -31.66 5.78 -1.90
C TRP A 557 -32.62 5.87 -0.69
N GLU A 558 -32.97 4.73 -0.10
CA GLU A 558 -33.80 4.64 1.12
C GLU A 558 -33.20 5.42 2.31
N VAL A 559 -31.87 5.42 2.43
CA VAL A 559 -31.16 6.03 3.56
C VAL A 559 -31.09 7.55 3.43
N VAL A 560 -30.95 8.05 2.20
CA VAL A 560 -30.94 9.49 1.90
C VAL A 560 -32.35 10.08 1.76
N GLY A 561 -33.41 9.28 1.94
CA GLY A 561 -34.81 9.72 1.96
C GLY A 561 -35.42 9.91 0.56
N ASN A 562 -34.84 9.33 -0.48
CA ASN A 562 -35.44 9.29 -1.81
C ASN A 562 -36.65 8.33 -1.81
N ALA A 563 -37.64 8.60 -2.67
CA ALA A 563 -38.88 7.80 -2.73
C ALA A 563 -38.69 6.42 -3.39
N ASN A 564 -37.67 6.28 -4.24
CA ASN A 564 -37.30 5.07 -4.97
C ASN A 564 -35.85 5.21 -5.49
N GLY A 565 -35.27 4.12 -6.00
CA GLY A 565 -33.95 4.12 -6.65
C GLY A 565 -33.88 4.82 -8.01
N ASP A 566 -35.01 5.34 -8.48
CA ASP A 566 -35.19 6.15 -9.69
C ASP A 566 -34.99 7.65 -9.46
N ALA A 567 -35.15 8.14 -8.22
CA ALA A 567 -34.96 9.54 -7.90
C ALA A 567 -33.48 9.95 -7.96
N LEU A 568 -33.22 11.15 -8.52
CA LEU A 568 -31.87 11.71 -8.66
C LEU A 568 -31.15 11.79 -7.31
N TYR A 569 -29.91 11.31 -7.24
CA TYR A 569 -29.12 11.25 -6.02
C TYR A 569 -28.39 12.57 -5.76
N LYS A 570 -28.39 13.03 -4.51
CA LYS A 570 -27.53 14.12 -4.05
C LYS A 570 -26.21 13.56 -3.54
N SER A 571 -25.27 13.30 -4.45
CA SER A 571 -23.97 12.71 -4.13
C SER A 571 -22.99 13.68 -3.46
N GLY A 572 -21.91 13.13 -2.87
CA GLY A 572 -20.82 13.89 -2.26
C GLY A 572 -20.94 14.09 -0.74
N VAL A 573 -21.96 13.52 -0.10
CA VAL A 573 -22.25 13.69 1.34
C VAL A 573 -22.62 12.34 1.96
N TRP A 574 -22.06 12.04 3.14
CA TRP A 574 -22.46 10.91 3.97
C TRP A 574 -23.55 11.27 4.96
N THR A 575 -24.45 10.34 5.26
CA THR A 575 -25.31 10.41 6.43
C THR A 575 -24.44 10.27 7.67
N LYS A 576 -24.69 11.11 8.68
CA LYS A 576 -23.99 11.03 9.97
C LYS A 576 -24.15 9.63 10.57
N CYS A 577 -23.04 8.99 10.93
CA CYS A 577 -23.05 7.62 11.42
C CYS A 577 -23.88 7.45 12.69
N SER A 578 -24.80 6.48 12.66
CA SER A 578 -25.63 6.08 13.80
C SER A 578 -24.84 5.54 15.01
N LYS A 579 -23.61 5.06 14.80
CA LYS A 579 -22.66 4.64 15.84
C LYS A 579 -21.34 5.44 15.74
N PRO A 580 -21.25 6.73 16.15
CA PRO A 580 -20.06 7.55 15.94
C PRO A 580 -18.75 6.89 16.43
N GLY A 581 -17.72 6.89 15.58
CA GLY A 581 -16.43 6.24 15.86
C GLY A 581 -16.39 4.73 15.63
N HIS A 582 -17.48 4.11 15.18
CA HIS A 582 -17.49 2.69 14.79
C HIS A 582 -16.74 2.47 13.47
N MET A 583 -15.92 1.42 13.38
CA MET A 583 -15.12 1.12 12.18
C MET A 583 -15.93 0.86 10.90
N GLY A 584 -17.24 0.62 11.00
CA GLY A 584 -18.15 0.51 9.86
C GLY A 584 -18.75 1.82 9.35
N CYS A 585 -18.52 2.97 10.02
CA CYS A 585 -19.13 4.25 9.64
C CYS A 585 -18.70 4.71 8.24
N LEU A 586 -19.62 5.26 7.44
CA LEU A 586 -19.30 5.80 6.12
C LEU A 586 -18.67 7.20 6.22
N ASP A 587 -19.05 8.01 7.22
CA ASP A 587 -18.52 9.36 7.44
C ASP A 587 -17.00 9.45 7.78
N GLN A 588 -16.33 8.31 8.01
CA GLN A 588 -14.86 8.22 8.11
C GLN A 588 -14.15 8.05 6.75
N PHE A 589 -14.89 7.89 5.65
CA PHE A 589 -14.36 7.76 4.29
C PHE A 589 -14.53 9.06 3.50
N ARG A 590 -13.70 9.25 2.48
CA ARG A 590 -13.94 10.30 1.48
C ARG A 590 -15.28 10.06 0.78
N THR A 591 -15.92 11.13 0.33
CA THR A 591 -17.12 11.07 -0.51
C THR A 591 -16.79 11.08 -2.02
N ASP A 592 -15.51 10.90 -2.39
CA ASP A 592 -15.00 10.84 -3.75
C ASP A 592 -13.59 10.21 -3.79
N GLY A 593 -13.15 9.77 -4.97
CA GLY A 593 -11.97 8.93 -5.18
C GLY A 593 -12.26 7.45 -4.86
N ASP A 594 -11.26 6.58 -4.89
CA ASP A 594 -11.49 5.20 -4.43
C ASP A 594 -11.68 5.10 -2.90
N LEU A 595 -12.67 4.30 -2.50
CA LEU A 595 -12.90 3.95 -1.12
C LEU A 595 -11.74 3.14 -0.55
N GLN A 596 -10.98 3.79 0.31
CA GLN A 596 -9.78 3.27 0.95
C GLN A 596 -10.13 2.24 2.05
N PHE A 597 -10.72 1.11 1.66
CA PHE A 597 -10.91 -0.05 2.55
C PHE A 597 -9.57 -0.67 2.95
N VAL A 598 -8.59 -0.63 2.04
CA VAL A 598 -7.16 -0.73 2.40
C VAL A 598 -6.66 0.66 2.80
N VAL A 599 -5.71 0.68 3.72
CA VAL A 599 -5.65 1.66 4.81
C VAL A 599 -4.58 2.74 4.65
N ILE A 600 -4.80 3.88 5.34
CA ILE A 600 -3.85 4.57 6.23
C ILE A 600 -4.72 5.24 7.35
N LEU A 601 -4.22 5.35 8.59
CA LEU A 601 -5.00 5.73 9.81
C LEU A 601 -5.41 7.23 9.86
N THR A 602 -6.30 7.65 10.80
CA THR A 602 -6.41 9.04 11.36
C THR A 602 -7.28 9.12 12.64
N LEU A 603 -7.45 10.34 13.23
CA LEU A 603 -8.35 10.80 14.35
C LEU A 603 -7.70 10.79 15.78
N VAL A 604 -7.87 11.70 16.78
CA VAL A 604 -8.12 13.19 16.95
C VAL A 604 -7.50 13.63 18.34
N LEU A 605 -7.75 14.70 19.16
CA LEU A 605 -8.64 15.90 19.26
C LEU A 605 -7.97 17.05 20.13
N VAL A 606 -7.72 18.24 19.57
CA VAL A 606 -8.02 19.63 20.07
C VAL A 606 -7.71 20.14 21.52
N LYS A 607 -6.84 21.17 21.66
CA LYS A 607 -7.13 22.56 22.18
C LYS A 607 -5.88 23.50 22.31
N PHE A 608 -5.84 24.60 21.52
CA PHE A 608 -5.19 25.91 21.80
C PHE A 608 -3.63 25.98 22.00
N PHE A 609 -2.92 27.13 22.13
CA PHE A 609 -3.32 28.56 22.09
C PHE A 609 -2.38 29.51 21.27
N SER A 610 -1.29 30.06 21.87
CA SER A 610 -0.57 31.33 21.52
C SER A 610 0.90 31.32 22.05
N SER A 611 1.82 32.32 21.97
CA SER A 611 1.83 33.77 21.64
C SER A 611 3.21 34.28 21.11
N TYR A 612 3.17 35.36 20.30
CA TYR A 612 4.20 36.41 19.98
C TYR A 612 5.62 36.09 19.46
N LEU A 613 6.14 36.99 18.59
CA LEU A 613 7.39 36.90 17.78
C LEU A 613 7.65 38.23 17.01
N HIS A 614 8.90 38.60 16.63
CA HIS A 614 9.35 39.64 15.62
C HIS A 614 10.81 40.15 15.94
N ILE A 615 11.64 40.81 15.09
CA ILE A 615 11.76 41.04 13.61
C ILE A 615 13.23 41.46 13.30
N THR A 616 13.78 41.25 12.10
CA THR A 616 14.19 42.29 11.11
C THR A 616 14.62 41.71 9.73
N THR A 617 14.05 42.18 8.62
CA THR A 617 14.53 41.88 7.24
C THR A 617 14.95 43.11 6.45
N ARG A 618 15.86 42.93 5.46
CA ARG A 618 15.60 43.49 4.10
C ARG A 618 16.32 42.94 2.87
N SER A 619 17.40 42.15 2.96
CA SER A 619 18.05 41.53 1.78
C SER A 619 17.31 40.30 1.20
N HIS A 620 16.14 39.95 1.74
CA HIS A 620 15.61 38.58 1.63
C HIS A 620 14.55 38.34 0.54
N SER A 621 13.95 39.36 -0.10
CA SER A 621 12.71 39.17 -0.87
C SER A 621 12.81 38.17 -2.04
N GLN A 622 13.90 38.17 -2.80
CA GLN A 622 14.09 37.22 -3.92
C GLN A 622 14.38 35.79 -3.43
N VAL A 623 15.19 35.65 -2.37
CA VAL A 623 15.45 34.37 -1.69
C VAL A 623 14.14 33.82 -1.11
N LEU A 624 13.35 34.67 -0.47
CA LEU A 624 12.03 34.39 0.10
C LEU A 624 11.02 33.90 -0.95
N VAL A 625 10.98 34.47 -2.17
CA VAL A 625 10.13 33.94 -3.26
C VAL A 625 10.62 32.56 -3.71
N SER A 626 11.94 32.34 -3.81
CA SER A 626 12.51 31.03 -4.14
C SER A 626 12.18 29.97 -3.09
N ASP A 627 12.41 30.29 -1.81
CA ASP A 627 12.14 29.41 -0.67
C ASP A 627 10.63 29.18 -0.46
N LEU A 628 9.76 30.14 -0.80
CA LEU A 628 8.30 29.93 -0.80
C LEU A 628 7.83 29.07 -1.97
N ARG A 629 8.40 29.21 -3.17
CA ARG A 629 8.13 28.30 -4.30
C ARG A 629 8.60 26.89 -3.97
N ARG A 630 9.77 26.74 -3.34
CA ARG A 630 10.25 25.48 -2.77
C ARG A 630 9.30 24.92 -1.71
N LEU A 631 8.87 25.74 -0.75
CA LEU A 631 7.90 25.32 0.27
C LEU A 631 6.57 24.90 -0.35
N ALA A 632 6.11 25.53 -1.44
CA ALA A 632 4.93 25.08 -2.17
C ALA A 632 5.11 23.69 -2.78
N VAL A 633 6.30 23.36 -3.31
CA VAL A 633 6.64 22.04 -3.84
C VAL A 633 6.76 21.01 -2.72
N ASP A 634 7.56 21.27 -1.68
CA ASP A 634 7.77 20.39 -0.53
C ASP A 634 6.44 20.14 0.22
N LEU A 635 5.55 21.14 0.31
CA LEU A 635 4.19 20.97 0.81
C LEU A 635 3.29 20.19 -0.16
N SER A 636 3.40 20.36 -1.49
CA SER A 636 2.61 19.61 -2.47
C SER A 636 2.97 18.12 -2.49
N GLU A 637 4.26 17.78 -2.37
CA GLU A 637 4.69 16.40 -2.11
C GLU A 637 4.16 15.87 -0.78
N THR A 638 4.11 16.74 0.23
CA THR A 638 3.59 16.38 1.56
C THR A 638 2.08 16.13 1.49
N GLN A 639 1.30 16.97 0.81
CA GLN A 639 -0.12 16.81 0.49
C GLN A 639 -0.36 15.49 -0.26
N ARG A 640 0.42 15.18 -1.28
CA ARG A 640 0.34 13.90 -2.01
C ARG A 640 0.65 12.71 -1.08
N SER A 641 1.63 12.82 -0.17
CA SER A 641 1.86 11.81 0.88
C SER A 641 0.80 11.79 2.01
N LEU A 642 -0.10 12.77 2.03
CA LEU A 642 -1.28 12.88 2.90
C LEU A 642 -2.58 12.48 2.18
N VAL A 643 -2.54 11.92 0.96
CA VAL A 643 -3.74 11.56 0.16
C VAL A 643 -4.65 10.50 0.83
N HIS A 644 -4.20 9.94 1.96
CA HIS A 644 -4.94 9.00 2.81
C HIS A 644 -5.34 9.58 4.17
N LEU A 645 -5.04 10.86 4.42
CA LEU A 645 -5.19 11.57 5.70
C LEU A 645 -6.07 12.83 5.48
N PRO A 646 -7.41 12.70 5.30
CA PRO A 646 -8.22 13.72 4.65
C PRO A 646 -8.18 15.11 5.31
N LEU A 647 -8.26 15.17 6.65
CA LEU A 647 -8.20 16.44 7.38
C LEU A 647 -6.85 17.14 7.20
N GLN A 648 -5.76 16.39 7.20
CA GLN A 648 -4.40 16.90 7.04
C GLN A 648 -4.07 17.17 5.56
N PHE A 649 -4.66 16.44 4.62
CA PHE A 649 -4.64 16.74 3.19
C PHE A 649 -5.23 18.13 2.95
N TYR A 650 -6.48 18.38 3.38
CA TYR A 650 -7.13 19.69 3.20
C TYR A 650 -6.46 20.80 4.02
N LYS A 651 -5.85 20.52 5.18
CA LYS A 651 -5.00 21.48 5.87
C LYS A 651 -3.75 21.83 5.06
N VAL A 652 -3.02 20.85 4.52
CA VAL A 652 -1.82 21.12 3.71
C VAL A 652 -2.18 21.74 2.35
N GLU A 653 -3.31 21.38 1.76
CA GLU A 653 -3.87 22.05 0.58
C GLU A 653 -4.16 23.53 0.84
N ARG A 654 -4.82 23.84 1.97
CA ARG A 654 -5.02 25.22 2.43
C ARG A 654 -3.69 25.91 2.71
N ASN A 655 -2.70 25.20 3.25
CA ASN A 655 -1.35 25.73 3.45
C ASN A 655 -0.62 26.00 2.13
N ILE A 656 -0.82 25.17 1.10
CA ILE A 656 -0.30 25.39 -0.26
C ILE A 656 -0.98 26.59 -0.91
N GLU A 657 -2.30 26.74 -0.78
CA GLU A 657 -2.99 27.92 -1.32
C GLU A 657 -2.66 29.19 -0.55
N LEU A 658 -2.43 29.10 0.78
CA LEU A 658 -1.83 30.19 1.56
C LEU A 658 -0.40 30.51 1.07
N VAL A 659 0.44 29.52 0.75
CA VAL A 659 1.78 29.76 0.18
C VAL A 659 1.68 30.35 -1.23
N LYS A 660 0.77 29.91 -2.10
CA LYS A 660 0.52 30.51 -3.42
C LYS A 660 0.03 31.95 -3.28
N GLN A 661 -0.85 32.25 -2.32
CA GLN A 661 -1.28 33.61 -1.99
C GLN A 661 -0.13 34.47 -1.45
N LEU A 662 0.77 33.90 -0.64
CA LEU A 662 1.98 34.56 -0.16
C LEU A 662 2.99 34.82 -1.29
N ILE A 663 3.19 33.87 -2.20
CA ILE A 663 4.00 34.08 -3.41
C ILE A 663 3.41 35.24 -4.22
N LYS A 664 2.10 35.22 -4.53
CA LYS A 664 1.41 36.30 -5.24
C LYS A 664 1.56 37.66 -4.53
N SER A 665 1.48 37.71 -3.20
CA SER A 665 1.60 38.95 -2.42
C SER A 665 3.03 39.52 -2.35
N VAL A 666 4.05 38.66 -2.49
CA VAL A 666 5.48 39.04 -2.53
C VAL A 666 5.97 39.34 -3.95
N ASP A 667 5.53 38.58 -4.97
CA ASP A 667 5.72 38.91 -6.40
C ASP A 667 4.94 40.19 -6.82
N GLY A 668 3.95 40.61 -6.01
CA GLY A 668 3.29 41.91 -6.15
C GLY A 668 2.15 41.97 -7.17
N GLN A 669 1.63 40.83 -7.62
CA GLN A 669 0.46 40.79 -8.51
C GLN A 669 -0.84 41.04 -7.72
N PRO A 670 -1.83 41.77 -8.28
CA PRO A 670 -3.05 42.12 -7.58
C PRO A 670 -3.98 40.91 -7.36
N LEU A 671 -4.60 40.84 -6.18
CA LEU A 671 -5.57 39.82 -5.82
C LEU A 671 -6.93 40.08 -6.49
N GLN A 672 -7.32 39.20 -7.40
CA GLN A 672 -8.73 39.04 -7.76
C GLN A 672 -9.43 38.35 -6.57
N LYS A 673 -10.46 39.00 -6.00
CA LYS A 673 -11.20 38.48 -4.85
C LYS A 673 -12.35 37.59 -5.30
N ASP A 674 -12.25 36.29 -5.09
CA ASP A 674 -13.41 35.39 -5.11
C ASP A 674 -14.33 35.73 -3.93
N THR A 675 -15.35 36.53 -4.21
CA THR A 675 -16.42 36.88 -3.25
C THR A 675 -17.73 36.39 -3.84
N VAL A 676 -18.29 35.31 -3.27
CA VAL A 676 -19.64 34.85 -3.63
C VAL A 676 -20.64 35.91 -3.15
N SER A 677 -21.05 36.77 -4.07
CA SER A 677 -22.03 37.83 -3.85
C SER A 677 -22.96 37.91 -5.04
N SER A 678 -24.19 37.46 -4.87
CA SER A 678 -25.26 37.59 -5.88
C SER A 678 -25.68 39.05 -6.02
N ASN A 679 -25.04 39.79 -6.94
CA ASN A 679 -25.65 40.84 -7.78
C ASN A 679 -24.59 41.58 -8.62
N SER A 680 -24.48 41.25 -9.90
CA SER A 680 -23.91 42.11 -10.93
C SER A 680 -24.45 41.71 -12.30
N SER A 681 -25.12 42.63 -13.00
CA SER A 681 -25.40 42.50 -14.44
C SER A 681 -24.08 42.48 -15.23
N PRO A 682 -24.01 41.79 -16.39
CA PRO A 682 -22.74 41.40 -16.98
C PRO A 682 -22.12 42.46 -17.89
N GLU A 683 -20.83 42.76 -17.71
CA GLU A 683 -19.98 43.29 -18.77
C GLU A 683 -19.20 42.14 -19.42
N THR A 684 -19.40 41.95 -20.73
CA THR A 684 -19.12 40.70 -21.43
C THR A 684 -17.78 40.70 -22.14
N TYR A 685 -16.72 40.26 -21.46
CA TYR A 685 -15.56 39.63 -22.14
C TYR A 685 -15.80 38.12 -22.28
N VAL A 686 -16.78 37.76 -23.11
CA VAL A 686 -17.06 36.36 -23.47
C VAL A 686 -15.95 35.86 -24.39
N LYS A 687 -14.97 35.16 -23.81
CA LYS A 687 -14.12 34.25 -24.59
C LYS A 687 -15.05 33.17 -25.15
N LYS A 688 -15.14 33.03 -26.49
CA LYS A 688 -16.00 32.01 -27.11
C LYS A 688 -15.70 30.64 -26.51
N ARG A 689 -16.75 29.88 -26.21
CA ARG A 689 -16.63 28.48 -25.78
C ARG A 689 -16.31 27.65 -27.02
N GLU A 690 -15.38 26.71 -26.89
CA GLU A 690 -14.92 25.92 -28.04
C GLU A 690 -16.03 24.95 -28.48
N VAL A 691 -16.71 24.30 -27.52
CA VAL A 691 -17.89 23.45 -27.75
C VAL A 691 -19.07 23.93 -26.92
N CYS A 692 -20.31 23.63 -27.35
CA CYS A 692 -21.49 23.93 -26.54
C CYS A 692 -21.45 23.16 -25.19
N PRO A 693 -21.97 23.76 -24.09
CA PRO A 693 -22.17 23.06 -22.82
C PRO A 693 -23.08 21.85 -22.97
N GLU A 694 -23.00 20.91 -22.02
CA GLU A 694 -23.99 19.85 -21.84
C GLU A 694 -24.81 20.09 -20.57
N LYS A 695 -26.08 19.68 -20.60
CA LYS A 695 -27.03 19.85 -19.50
C LYS A 695 -27.65 18.51 -19.15
N TYR A 696 -27.75 18.22 -17.85
CA TYR A 696 -28.45 17.03 -17.39
C TYR A 696 -29.97 17.21 -17.52
N MET A 697 -30.57 16.37 -18.36
CA MET A 697 -32.01 16.36 -18.68
C MET A 697 -32.77 15.27 -17.92
N GLY A 698 -32.07 14.27 -17.36
CA GLY A 698 -32.61 13.14 -16.59
C GLY A 698 -33.20 13.48 -15.21
N LYS A 699 -33.98 14.57 -15.11
CA LYS A 699 -34.77 14.89 -13.92
C LYS A 699 -35.98 13.96 -13.73
N ASP A 700 -36.42 13.35 -14.83
CA ASP A 700 -37.39 12.27 -14.90
C ASP A 700 -36.62 10.97 -15.16
N SER A 701 -36.89 9.92 -14.39
CA SER A 701 -36.17 8.65 -14.49
C SER A 701 -36.48 7.85 -15.76
N SER A 702 -37.57 8.17 -16.45
CA SER A 702 -37.90 7.63 -17.77
C SER A 702 -37.03 8.22 -18.89
N TYR A 703 -36.33 9.33 -18.63
CA TYR A 703 -35.54 10.01 -19.64
C TYR A 703 -34.30 9.19 -20.03
N GLY A 704 -34.29 8.68 -21.27
CA GLY A 704 -33.24 7.79 -21.78
C GLY A 704 -33.40 6.32 -21.40
N PHE A 705 -34.37 5.97 -20.54
CA PHE A 705 -34.76 4.59 -20.27
C PHE A 705 -35.15 3.86 -21.58
N PRO A 706 -34.87 2.55 -21.75
CA PRO A 706 -34.29 1.61 -20.76
C PRO A 706 -32.76 1.51 -20.77
N PHE A 707 -32.06 2.14 -21.73
CA PHE A 707 -30.62 1.93 -21.96
C PHE A 707 -29.73 3.06 -21.42
N TYR A 708 -30.31 4.23 -21.15
CA TYR A 708 -29.61 5.47 -20.77
C TYR A 708 -28.53 5.88 -21.79
N ARG A 709 -28.83 5.75 -23.09
CA ARG A 709 -28.04 6.38 -24.19
C ARG A 709 -28.16 7.91 -24.19
N LYS A 710 -29.26 8.44 -23.63
CA LYS A 710 -29.52 9.86 -23.40
C LYS A 710 -29.59 10.15 -21.90
N GLY A 711 -29.20 11.35 -21.50
CA GLY A 711 -29.30 11.82 -20.11
C GLY A 711 -28.70 13.22 -19.96
N PHE A 712 -27.49 13.41 -20.50
CA PHE A 712 -26.96 14.73 -20.86
C PHE A 712 -27.26 15.04 -22.34
N GLU A 713 -27.69 16.27 -22.63
CA GLU A 713 -27.82 16.79 -24.01
C GLU A 713 -27.11 18.14 -24.13
N GLY A 714 -26.65 18.48 -25.35
CA GLY A 714 -26.00 19.75 -25.63
C GLY A 714 -26.96 20.93 -25.57
N GLU A 715 -26.56 22.04 -24.96
CA GLU A 715 -27.33 23.28 -25.04
C GLU A 715 -27.29 23.84 -26.47
N ASN A 716 -28.44 24.23 -27.02
CA ASN A 716 -28.53 24.80 -28.37
C ASN A 716 -27.85 26.18 -28.39
N CYS A 717 -26.58 26.21 -28.80
CA CYS A 717 -25.72 27.39 -28.75
C CYS A 717 -25.24 27.79 -30.16
N THR A 718 -25.21 29.09 -30.44
CA THR A 718 -24.77 29.64 -31.75
C THR A 718 -23.28 29.98 -31.80
N ASP A 719 -22.62 30.04 -30.63
CA ASP A 719 -21.21 30.39 -30.46
C ASP A 719 -20.39 29.18 -30.00
N PHE A 720 -20.26 28.20 -30.88
CA PHE A 720 -19.26 27.13 -30.80
C PHE A 720 -18.33 27.17 -32.03
N VAL A 721 -17.20 26.46 -31.94
CA VAL A 721 -16.26 26.27 -33.06
C VAL A 721 -16.53 24.89 -33.66
N PRO A 722 -16.56 24.73 -35.00
CA PRO A 722 -16.76 23.43 -35.64
C PRO A 722 -15.74 22.39 -35.15
N ILE A 723 -16.20 21.16 -34.88
CA ILE A 723 -15.36 20.11 -34.29
C ILE A 723 -14.17 19.73 -35.20
N ASP A 724 -14.29 19.94 -36.52
CA ASP A 724 -13.21 19.77 -37.49
C ASP A 724 -12.17 20.90 -37.55
N GLU A 725 -12.44 22.06 -36.95
CA GLU A 725 -11.41 23.08 -36.66
C GLU A 725 -10.71 22.80 -35.31
N LEU A 726 -11.37 22.07 -34.41
CA LEU A 726 -10.89 21.80 -33.04
C LEU A 726 -10.03 20.53 -32.94
N VAL A 727 -10.38 19.46 -33.65
CA VAL A 727 -9.80 18.12 -33.46
C VAL A 727 -9.16 17.58 -34.74
N THR A 728 -8.04 16.86 -34.60
CA THR A 728 -7.54 15.93 -35.61
C THR A 728 -7.36 14.55 -35.00
N MET A 729 -7.83 13.51 -35.69
CA MET A 729 -7.77 12.13 -35.22
C MET A 729 -6.58 11.40 -35.85
N ILE A 730 -5.66 10.89 -35.03
CA ILE A 730 -4.53 10.05 -35.43
C ILE A 730 -4.90 8.60 -35.12
N ILE A 731 -5.23 7.81 -36.15
CA ILE A 731 -5.80 6.46 -36.02
C ILE A 731 -4.82 5.42 -36.57
N THR A 732 -4.55 4.35 -35.81
CA THR A 732 -3.99 3.09 -36.34
C THR A 732 -5.03 1.98 -36.35
N SER A 733 -4.79 0.96 -37.17
CA SER A 733 -5.50 -0.32 -37.17
C SER A 733 -4.53 -1.42 -36.75
N PRO A 734 -4.96 -2.42 -35.95
CA PRO A 734 -4.16 -3.62 -35.73
C PRO A 734 -3.99 -4.36 -37.07
N LYS A 735 -2.91 -5.15 -37.19
CA LYS A 735 -2.57 -5.88 -38.43
C LYS A 735 -3.50 -7.06 -38.68
N GLU A 736 -4.20 -7.47 -37.63
CA GLU A 736 -5.12 -8.61 -37.53
C GLU A 736 -6.55 -8.25 -37.98
N LEU A 737 -6.82 -6.98 -38.31
CA LEU A 737 -8.13 -6.52 -38.77
C LEU A 737 -8.38 -6.89 -40.23
N SER A 738 -9.49 -7.57 -40.53
CA SER A 738 -9.88 -7.84 -41.92
C SER A 738 -10.23 -6.53 -42.65
N PRO A 739 -10.04 -6.45 -43.99
CA PRO A 739 -10.42 -5.27 -44.78
C PRO A 739 -11.88 -4.84 -44.60
N GLU A 740 -12.78 -5.80 -44.33
CA GLU A 740 -14.20 -5.57 -44.07
C GLU A 740 -14.44 -4.90 -42.70
N LYS A 741 -13.74 -5.34 -41.65
CA LYS A 741 -13.80 -4.71 -40.32
C LYS A 741 -13.15 -3.34 -40.35
N LEU A 742 -12.03 -3.17 -41.06
CA LEU A 742 -11.42 -1.87 -41.29
C LEU A 742 -12.36 -0.92 -42.05
N ARG A 743 -13.11 -1.41 -43.05
CA ARG A 743 -14.18 -0.65 -43.71
C ARG A 743 -15.22 -0.17 -42.70
N LYS A 744 -15.71 -1.04 -41.80
CA LYS A 744 -16.64 -0.64 -40.71
C LYS A 744 -16.08 0.48 -39.81
N VAL A 745 -14.77 0.51 -39.54
CA VAL A 745 -14.14 1.63 -38.78
C VAL A 745 -14.30 2.94 -39.54
N PHE A 746 -13.92 2.99 -40.83
CA PHE A 746 -14.04 4.20 -41.64
C PHE A 746 -15.49 4.62 -41.90
N GLU A 747 -16.40 3.67 -42.12
CA GLU A 747 -17.85 3.92 -42.22
C GLU A 747 -18.38 4.57 -40.92
N GLY A 748 -17.97 4.07 -39.76
CA GLY A 748 -18.26 4.67 -38.46
C GLY A 748 -17.74 6.11 -38.33
N VAL A 749 -16.44 6.34 -38.60
CA VAL A 749 -15.86 7.70 -38.55
C VAL A 749 -16.59 8.65 -39.52
N SER A 750 -16.92 8.19 -40.72
CA SER A 750 -17.67 8.97 -41.73
C SER A 750 -19.14 9.19 -41.38
N THR A 751 -19.72 8.40 -40.48
CA THR A 751 -21.10 8.55 -40.00
C THR A 751 -21.20 9.60 -38.89
N TYR A 752 -20.25 9.60 -37.95
CA TYR A 752 -20.31 10.46 -36.77
C TYR A 752 -19.47 11.75 -36.89
N TYR A 753 -18.36 11.73 -37.62
CA TYR A 753 -17.41 12.84 -37.73
C TYR A 753 -16.85 13.04 -39.17
N PRO A 754 -17.70 13.16 -40.21
CA PRO A 754 -17.26 13.22 -41.62
C PRO A 754 -16.32 14.40 -41.96
N SER A 755 -16.47 15.55 -41.30
CA SER A 755 -15.63 16.73 -41.56
C SER A 755 -14.27 16.69 -40.86
N VAL A 756 -14.12 15.92 -39.77
CA VAL A 756 -12.93 15.95 -38.92
C VAL A 756 -11.72 15.41 -39.68
N PRO A 757 -10.57 16.13 -39.68
CA PRO A 757 -9.33 15.62 -40.27
C PRO A 757 -8.90 14.28 -39.64
N VAL A 758 -8.73 13.26 -40.47
CA VAL A 758 -8.25 11.93 -40.06
C VAL A 758 -6.87 11.71 -40.64
N ILE A 759 -5.89 11.54 -39.76
CA ILE A 759 -4.58 11.00 -40.11
C ILE A 759 -4.62 9.50 -39.83
N PHE A 760 -4.80 8.68 -40.87
CA PHE A 760 -4.76 7.22 -40.71
C PHE A 760 -3.35 6.70 -41.04
N VAL A 761 -2.85 5.83 -40.17
CA VAL A 761 -1.47 5.35 -40.20
C VAL A 761 -1.44 3.83 -40.17
N SER A 762 -0.69 3.23 -41.10
CA SER A 762 -0.45 1.77 -41.12
C SER A 762 0.96 1.43 -41.59
N ASN A 763 1.31 0.15 -41.61
CA ASN A 763 2.63 -0.31 -42.07
C ASN A 763 2.73 -0.50 -43.60
N LYS A 764 1.64 -0.29 -44.35
CA LYS A 764 1.59 -0.47 -45.82
C LYS A 764 0.54 0.41 -46.46
N THR A 765 0.87 1.07 -47.58
CA THR A 765 -0.05 1.90 -48.35
C THR A 765 -1.32 1.15 -48.73
N LEU A 766 -2.46 1.54 -48.16
CA LEU A 766 -3.75 0.92 -48.47
C LEU A 766 -4.20 1.33 -49.88
N LYS A 767 -4.61 0.35 -50.68
CA LYS A 767 -5.08 0.53 -52.07
C LYS A 767 -6.50 -0.02 -52.28
N PHE A 768 -7.37 0.13 -51.27
CA PHE A 768 -8.77 -0.28 -51.37
C PHE A 768 -9.58 0.70 -52.22
N LYS A 769 -10.43 0.19 -53.12
CA LYS A 769 -11.32 1.03 -53.95
C LYS A 769 -12.31 1.83 -53.09
N TRP A 770 -12.89 1.18 -52.08
CA TRP A 770 -13.90 1.77 -51.20
C TRP A 770 -13.41 2.97 -50.37
N LEU A 771 -12.10 3.18 -50.22
CA LEU A 771 -11.57 4.40 -49.58
C LEU A 771 -11.91 5.69 -50.36
N LYS A 772 -12.36 5.58 -51.62
CA LYS A 772 -12.92 6.71 -52.39
C LYS A 772 -14.45 6.86 -52.27
N GLU A 773 -15.13 5.86 -51.72
CA GLU A 773 -16.58 5.83 -51.53
C GLU A 773 -16.97 6.38 -50.15
N VAL A 774 -16.04 6.35 -49.18
CA VAL A 774 -16.20 6.93 -47.84
C VAL A 774 -15.78 8.41 -47.85
N SER A 775 -16.71 9.31 -47.51
CA SER A 775 -16.49 10.77 -47.61
C SER A 775 -15.81 11.33 -46.35
N LEU A 776 -14.48 11.25 -46.31
CA LEU A 776 -13.64 11.69 -45.18
C LEU A 776 -12.50 12.62 -45.61
N ARG A 777 -12.13 13.56 -44.73
CA ARG A 777 -10.87 14.33 -44.84
C ARG A 777 -9.66 13.48 -44.43
N LEU A 778 -9.39 12.44 -45.22
CA LEU A 778 -8.42 11.40 -44.92
C LEU A 778 -7.01 11.72 -45.45
N THR A 779 -6.05 11.90 -44.54
CA THR A 779 -4.61 11.84 -44.83
C THR A 779 -4.12 10.43 -44.52
N PHE A 780 -3.61 9.73 -45.53
CA PHE A 780 -3.00 8.40 -45.35
C PHE A 780 -1.48 8.52 -45.21
N MET A 781 -0.88 7.83 -44.22
CA MET A 781 0.58 7.67 -44.11
C MET A 781 0.99 6.23 -43.81
N ALA A 782 2.18 5.85 -44.31
CA ALA A 782 2.82 4.58 -44.03
C ALA A 782 4.13 4.77 -43.25
N PHE A 783 4.31 4.00 -42.18
CA PHE A 783 5.55 3.92 -41.39
C PHE A 783 5.83 2.45 -41.04
N ASP A 784 7.08 2.00 -41.14
CA ASP A 784 7.44 0.61 -40.87
C ASP A 784 7.20 0.21 -39.40
N ASP A 785 7.40 1.14 -38.47
CA ASP A 785 7.13 1.01 -37.04
C ASP A 785 6.11 2.05 -36.56
N LEU A 786 4.90 1.57 -36.23
CA LEU A 786 3.78 2.34 -35.69
C LEU A 786 3.87 2.55 -34.17
N THR A 787 4.81 1.88 -33.49
CA THR A 787 5.02 1.99 -32.04
C THR A 787 6.13 2.97 -31.67
N HIS A 788 6.92 3.39 -32.65
CA HIS A 788 8.05 4.30 -32.51
C HIS A 788 7.64 5.74 -32.09
N GLY A 789 8.34 6.31 -31.11
CA GLY A 789 8.12 7.70 -30.68
C GLY A 789 8.37 8.73 -31.78
N GLU A 790 9.32 8.48 -32.68
CA GLU A 790 9.57 9.34 -33.86
C GLU A 790 8.34 9.40 -34.79
N THR A 791 7.66 8.27 -34.98
CA THR A 791 6.42 8.17 -35.76
C THR A 791 5.34 9.06 -35.12
N TRP A 792 5.06 8.87 -33.82
CA TRP A 792 4.07 9.68 -33.10
C TRP A 792 4.43 11.17 -33.04
N SER A 793 5.71 11.52 -32.92
CA SER A 793 6.19 12.91 -32.96
C SER A 793 5.97 13.55 -34.34
N LYS A 794 6.30 12.85 -35.44
CA LYS A 794 6.02 13.32 -36.80
C LYS A 794 4.53 13.51 -37.04
N LEU A 795 3.70 12.58 -36.58
CA LEU A 795 2.23 12.67 -36.66
C LEU A 795 1.69 13.88 -35.89
N LEU A 796 2.16 14.11 -34.65
CA LEU A 796 1.78 15.26 -33.83
C LEU A 796 2.21 16.60 -34.44
N LYS A 797 3.37 16.67 -35.09
CA LYS A 797 3.86 17.87 -35.80
C LYS A 797 3.03 18.24 -37.04
N MET A 798 2.21 17.30 -37.55
CA MET A 798 1.27 17.55 -38.65
C MET A 798 -0.13 17.98 -38.16
N VAL A 799 -0.42 17.93 -36.86
CA VAL A 799 -1.69 18.42 -36.32
C VAL A 799 -1.66 19.95 -36.20
N ALA A 800 -2.49 20.62 -36.99
CA ALA A 800 -2.69 22.07 -36.93
C ALA A 800 -3.82 22.51 -35.99
N THR A 801 -4.72 21.59 -35.63
CA THR A 801 -5.89 21.86 -34.78
C THR A 801 -5.51 21.94 -33.28
N PRO A 802 -6.27 22.65 -32.44
CA PRO A 802 -6.02 22.79 -31.00
C PRO A 802 -5.90 21.47 -30.22
N TYR A 803 -6.57 20.40 -30.68
CA TYR A 803 -6.60 19.09 -30.02
C TYR A 803 -6.24 17.93 -30.95
N ALA A 804 -5.42 17.01 -30.46
CA ALA A 804 -5.02 15.79 -31.14
C ALA A 804 -5.60 14.57 -30.41
N LEU A 805 -6.40 13.74 -31.09
CA LEU A 805 -6.83 12.43 -30.57
C LEU A 805 -5.84 11.36 -31.03
N PHE A 806 -5.16 10.71 -30.07
CA PHE A 806 -4.36 9.51 -30.31
C PHE A 806 -5.25 8.29 -30.10
N ALA A 807 -5.57 7.61 -31.21
CA ALA A 807 -6.47 6.46 -31.26
C ALA A 807 -5.77 5.23 -31.84
N PRO A 808 -4.86 4.60 -31.07
CA PRO A 808 -4.21 3.37 -31.49
C PRO A 808 -5.20 2.19 -31.56
N ASP A 809 -5.04 1.40 -32.61
CA ASP A 809 -5.61 0.07 -32.85
C ASP A 809 -7.13 -0.05 -32.62
N ILE A 810 -7.88 0.91 -33.18
CA ILE A 810 -9.34 0.92 -33.16
C ILE A 810 -9.90 -0.26 -33.97
N THR A 811 -10.87 -0.97 -33.39
CA THR A 811 -11.58 -2.09 -34.03
C THR A 811 -12.99 -1.72 -34.50
N TYR A 812 -13.64 -0.77 -33.83
CA TYR A 812 -14.93 -0.18 -34.22
C TYR A 812 -15.03 1.27 -33.76
N PHE A 813 -15.46 2.16 -34.66
CA PHE A 813 -15.81 3.54 -34.32
C PHE A 813 -17.34 3.68 -34.30
N THR A 814 -17.90 4.22 -33.21
CA THR A 814 -19.35 4.23 -32.93
C THR A 814 -19.78 5.51 -32.22
N ASP A 815 -21.09 5.70 -32.01
CA ASP A 815 -21.69 6.73 -31.15
C ASP A 815 -21.34 6.60 -29.65
N ASP A 816 -20.44 5.68 -29.28
CA ASP A 816 -19.79 5.66 -27.97
C ASP A 816 -18.55 6.57 -27.88
N VAL A 817 -18.02 7.00 -29.04
CA VAL A 817 -16.96 8.02 -29.11
C VAL A 817 -17.61 9.40 -29.19
N ASN A 818 -17.23 10.29 -28.28
CA ASN A 818 -17.76 11.65 -28.20
C ASN A 818 -16.60 12.64 -28.08
N LEU A 819 -16.24 13.29 -29.18
CA LEU A 819 -15.10 14.23 -29.24
C LEU A 819 -15.41 15.52 -28.50
N GLU A 820 -16.64 16.03 -28.63
CA GLU A 820 -17.13 17.24 -27.96
C GLU A 820 -17.00 17.13 -26.44
N ARG A 821 -17.27 15.95 -25.87
CA ARG A 821 -17.13 15.63 -24.45
C ARG A 821 -15.67 15.73 -23.99
N LEU A 822 -14.72 15.18 -24.76
CA LEU A 822 -13.29 15.26 -24.45
C LEU A 822 -12.76 16.71 -24.60
N VAL A 823 -13.17 17.41 -25.66
CA VAL A 823 -12.86 18.83 -25.87
C VAL A 823 -13.44 19.71 -24.76
N ARG A 824 -14.66 19.44 -24.27
CA ARG A 824 -15.27 20.16 -23.14
C ARG A 824 -14.42 20.03 -21.88
N VAL A 825 -14.05 18.79 -21.52
CA VAL A 825 -13.25 18.51 -20.33
C VAL A 825 -11.87 19.16 -20.40
N LEU A 826 -11.22 19.19 -21.56
CA LEU A 826 -9.99 19.97 -21.75
C LEU A 826 -10.25 21.48 -21.70
N SER A 827 -11.09 22.03 -22.59
CA SER A 827 -11.29 23.48 -22.74
C SER A 827 -11.72 24.18 -21.44
N GLU A 828 -12.51 23.51 -20.59
CA GLU A 828 -12.93 24.02 -19.27
C GLU A 828 -11.82 23.91 -18.20
N ASN A 829 -11.03 22.81 -18.18
CA ASN A 829 -10.06 22.53 -17.12
C ASN A 829 -8.62 22.78 -17.58
N ARG A 830 -8.11 24.00 -17.33
CA ARG A 830 -6.77 24.46 -17.79
C ARG A 830 -5.60 23.57 -17.38
N ASP A 831 -5.67 22.97 -16.20
CA ASP A 831 -4.61 22.09 -15.69
C ASP A 831 -4.70 20.67 -16.27
N THR A 832 -5.84 20.29 -16.87
CA THR A 832 -5.97 19.04 -17.62
C THR A 832 -5.35 19.19 -19.01
N ILE A 833 -4.45 18.27 -19.35
CA ILE A 833 -3.71 18.23 -20.62
C ILE A 833 -4.08 17.02 -21.48
N LEU A 834 -4.29 15.87 -20.83
CA LEU A 834 -4.65 14.61 -21.48
C LEU A 834 -5.98 14.10 -20.89
N VAL A 835 -6.92 13.73 -21.76
CA VAL A 835 -8.18 13.10 -21.37
C VAL A 835 -8.46 11.86 -22.21
N GLY A 836 -8.68 10.72 -21.56
CA GLY A 836 -9.02 9.44 -22.19
C GLY A 836 -10.50 9.09 -22.09
N GLY A 837 -10.88 8.01 -22.77
CA GLY A 837 -12.14 7.31 -22.54
C GLY A 837 -11.93 5.94 -21.89
N SER A 838 -13.03 5.28 -21.56
CA SER A 838 -13.02 3.83 -21.34
C SER A 838 -12.71 3.07 -22.63
N GLN A 839 -12.40 1.78 -22.51
CA GLN A 839 -12.04 0.93 -23.64
C GLN A 839 -12.76 -0.43 -23.56
N LYS A 840 -13.15 -0.96 -24.73
CA LYS A 840 -13.65 -2.34 -24.90
C LYS A 840 -12.70 -3.12 -25.81
N ASN A 841 -12.17 -4.26 -25.35
CA ASN A 841 -11.30 -5.11 -26.15
C ASN A 841 -12.07 -6.10 -27.05
N GLN A 842 -11.35 -6.88 -27.85
CA GLN A 842 -11.87 -7.92 -28.74
C GLN A 842 -12.54 -9.11 -28.02
N ARG A 843 -12.34 -9.27 -26.70
CA ARG A 843 -13.05 -10.25 -25.85
C ARG A 843 -14.37 -9.68 -25.30
N GLY A 844 -14.68 -8.42 -25.61
CA GLY A 844 -15.83 -7.68 -25.08
C GLY A 844 -15.57 -7.02 -23.72
N GLU A 845 -14.39 -7.19 -23.14
CA GLU A 845 -14.06 -6.75 -21.78
C GLU A 845 -13.87 -5.23 -21.74
N TRP A 846 -14.53 -4.58 -20.79
CA TRP A 846 -14.56 -3.14 -20.57
C TRP A 846 -13.67 -2.72 -19.40
N ASP A 847 -12.90 -1.66 -19.59
CA ASP A 847 -12.11 -1.02 -18.54
C ASP A 847 -12.20 0.50 -18.63
N ASN A 848 -12.15 1.19 -17.48
CA ASN A 848 -12.20 2.65 -17.41
C ASN A 848 -10.90 3.36 -17.85
N SER A 849 -9.90 2.60 -18.31
CA SER A 849 -8.55 3.03 -18.75
C SER A 849 -7.68 3.69 -17.67
N CYS A 850 -8.21 3.98 -16.48
CA CYS A 850 -7.59 4.86 -15.50
C CYS A 850 -6.69 4.08 -14.54
N ARG A 851 -5.43 4.50 -14.39
CA ARG A 851 -4.46 3.87 -13.47
C ARG A 851 -3.68 4.90 -12.65
N GLN A 852 -3.41 4.57 -11.40
CA GLN A 852 -2.41 5.25 -10.55
C GLN A 852 -1.07 4.52 -10.63
N VAL A 853 0.05 5.26 -10.58
CA VAL A 853 1.41 4.71 -10.49
C VAL A 853 2.23 5.36 -9.36
N GLN A 854 2.95 4.54 -8.61
CA GLN A 854 3.87 4.98 -7.55
C GLN A 854 5.28 4.44 -7.81
N PHE A 855 6.29 5.31 -7.78
CA PHE A 855 7.69 4.96 -7.96
C PHE A 855 8.44 4.98 -6.62
N ARG A 856 9.09 3.87 -6.25
CA ARG A 856 9.98 3.75 -5.08
C ARG A 856 10.76 2.45 -5.12
N ASN A 857 11.97 2.45 -4.54
CA ASN A 857 12.87 1.29 -4.50
C ASN A 857 12.98 0.60 -5.88
N TRP A 858 13.35 1.40 -6.90
CA TRP A 858 13.52 0.98 -8.29
C TRP A 858 12.28 0.31 -8.94
N THR A 859 11.10 0.48 -8.33
CA THR A 859 9.88 -0.25 -8.66
C THR A 859 8.75 0.70 -9.01
N ALA A 860 8.08 0.47 -10.15
CA ALA A 860 6.81 1.08 -10.49
C ALA A 860 5.66 0.19 -9.97
N TYR A 861 4.78 0.74 -9.15
CA TYR A 861 3.59 0.05 -8.62
C TYR A 861 2.33 0.65 -9.25
N PHE A 862 1.61 -0.14 -10.04
CA PHE A 862 0.34 0.26 -10.65
C PHE A 862 -0.86 -0.16 -9.78
N SER A 863 -1.95 0.61 -9.86
CA SER A 863 -3.24 0.17 -9.30
C SER A 863 -4.42 0.67 -10.13
N ASP A 864 -5.48 -0.16 -10.19
CA ASP A 864 -6.78 0.14 -10.78
C ASP A 864 -7.52 1.15 -9.86
N ARG A 865 -7.09 2.41 -9.89
CA ARG A 865 -7.55 3.46 -8.97
C ARG A 865 -7.53 4.86 -9.59
N TYR A 866 -8.31 5.76 -8.99
CA TYR A 866 -8.39 7.19 -9.27
C TYR A 866 -8.29 8.05 -7.99
N TYR A 867 -7.84 9.30 -8.13
CA TYR A 867 -7.56 10.18 -6.98
C TYR A 867 -8.80 10.89 -6.45
N HIS A 868 -9.58 11.43 -7.38
CA HIS A 868 -10.82 12.19 -7.20
C HIS A 868 -11.49 12.31 -8.59
N SER A 869 -12.69 12.87 -8.67
CA SER A 869 -13.43 13.08 -9.91
C SER A 869 -13.83 14.55 -10.12
N PHE A 870 -14.03 14.92 -11.39
CA PHE A 870 -14.53 16.24 -11.81
C PHE A 870 -15.24 16.11 -13.17
N ASN A 871 -16.32 16.86 -13.39
CA ASN A 871 -17.13 16.83 -14.63
C ASN A 871 -17.51 15.39 -15.11
N ASP A 872 -17.78 14.47 -14.17
CA ASP A 872 -18.00 13.02 -14.39
C ASP A 872 -16.81 12.22 -14.97
N CYS A 873 -15.61 12.77 -14.92
CA CYS A 873 -14.35 12.11 -15.27
C CYS A 873 -13.51 11.85 -14.02
N VAL A 874 -12.60 10.87 -14.08
CA VAL A 874 -11.77 10.41 -12.95
C VAL A 874 -10.29 10.74 -13.18
N GLN A 875 -9.61 11.29 -12.17
CA GLN A 875 -8.18 11.65 -12.28
C GLN A 875 -7.25 10.44 -12.03
N CYS A 876 -6.34 10.23 -12.97
CA CYS A 876 -5.38 9.14 -13.04
C CYS A 876 -3.93 9.67 -13.06
N ASP A 877 -2.96 8.76 -13.16
CA ASP A 877 -1.61 9.06 -13.62
C ASP A 877 -1.36 8.57 -15.06
N VAL A 878 -1.94 7.43 -15.42
CA VAL A 878 -1.73 6.72 -16.69
C VAL A 878 -3.08 6.37 -17.29
N LEU A 879 -3.18 6.48 -18.62
CA LEU A 879 -4.30 5.98 -19.42
C LEU A 879 -3.84 4.77 -20.25
N LEU A 880 -4.67 3.71 -20.29
CA LEU A 880 -4.38 2.50 -21.07
C LEU A 880 -4.90 2.55 -22.51
N GLY A 881 -5.94 3.34 -22.77
CA GLY A 881 -6.62 3.45 -24.06
C GLY A 881 -6.40 4.79 -24.79
N PRO A 882 -7.13 5.02 -25.89
CA PRO A 882 -7.10 6.27 -26.64
C PRO A 882 -7.31 7.52 -25.79
N PHE A 883 -6.58 8.59 -26.12
CA PHE A 883 -6.61 9.85 -25.39
C PHE A 883 -6.52 11.07 -26.31
N MET A 884 -7.23 12.13 -25.93
CA MET A 884 -7.15 13.44 -26.55
C MET A 884 -6.17 14.32 -25.76
N ALA A 885 -5.32 15.05 -26.48
CA ALA A 885 -4.32 15.94 -25.94
C ALA A 885 -4.52 17.37 -26.45
N ARG A 886 -4.13 18.37 -25.66
CA ARG A 886 -3.88 19.73 -26.17
C ARG A 886 -2.65 19.68 -27.10
N THR A 887 -2.84 19.96 -28.39
CA THR A 887 -1.81 19.80 -29.42
C THR A 887 -0.54 20.57 -29.07
N LYS A 888 -0.66 21.87 -28.75
CA LYS A 888 0.49 22.74 -28.46
C LYS A 888 1.24 22.33 -27.20
N GLU A 889 0.53 22.10 -26.09
CA GLU A 889 1.19 21.67 -24.85
C GLU A 889 1.91 20.33 -25.04
N LEU A 890 1.31 19.37 -25.75
CA LEU A 890 1.99 18.10 -26.04
C LEU A 890 3.17 18.24 -27.01
N GLN A 891 3.13 19.20 -27.94
CA GLN A 891 4.29 19.57 -28.78
C GLN A 891 5.40 20.22 -27.93
N ASP A 892 5.06 21.05 -26.94
CA ASP A 892 6.00 21.69 -26.02
C ASP A 892 6.64 20.70 -25.02
N PHE A 893 5.88 19.69 -24.55
CA PHE A 893 6.42 18.59 -23.73
C PHE A 893 7.26 17.60 -24.56
N GLY A 894 6.86 17.37 -25.82
CA GLY A 894 7.50 16.45 -26.75
C GLY A 894 7.19 14.97 -26.51
N ILE A 895 7.31 14.19 -27.58
CA ILE A 895 7.31 12.72 -27.54
C ILE A 895 8.75 12.27 -27.75
N ASP A 896 9.27 11.36 -26.92
CA ASP A 896 10.66 10.91 -27.05
C ASP A 896 10.86 10.05 -28.31
N GLU A 897 11.47 10.66 -29.32
CA GLU A 897 11.68 10.07 -30.64
C GLU A 897 12.59 8.82 -30.61
N LYS A 898 13.37 8.62 -29.53
CA LYS A 898 14.30 7.50 -29.37
C LYS A 898 13.66 6.22 -28.81
N LEU A 899 12.42 6.30 -28.31
CA LEU A 899 11.72 5.14 -27.79
C LEU A 899 11.03 4.38 -28.92
N HIS A 900 11.57 3.19 -29.26
CA HIS A 900 10.92 2.26 -30.20
C HIS A 900 9.54 1.77 -29.73
N PHE A 901 9.30 1.80 -28.42
CA PHE A 901 8.05 1.41 -27.78
C PHE A 901 7.94 2.10 -26.40
N GLY A 902 6.71 2.27 -25.88
CA GLY A 902 6.48 2.82 -24.54
C GLY A 902 6.36 4.35 -24.48
N SER A 903 6.34 5.03 -25.63
CA SER A 903 6.41 6.50 -25.73
C SER A 903 5.18 7.21 -25.14
N PHE A 904 4.02 6.56 -25.01
CA PHE A 904 2.87 7.10 -24.29
C PHE A 904 3.03 6.98 -22.77
N GLN A 905 3.49 5.83 -22.30
CA GLN A 905 3.83 5.60 -20.89
C GLN A 905 4.90 6.59 -20.41
N ASP A 906 5.88 6.93 -21.28
CA ASP A 906 6.84 7.99 -21.03
C ASP A 906 6.19 9.35 -20.73
N ILE A 907 5.24 9.79 -21.57
CA ILE A 907 4.54 11.08 -21.39
C ILE A 907 3.80 11.10 -20.04
N PHE A 908 3.07 10.03 -19.71
CA PHE A 908 2.38 9.91 -18.42
C PHE A 908 3.36 9.97 -17.23
N TRP A 909 4.53 9.33 -17.35
CA TRP A 909 5.55 9.36 -16.30
C TRP A 909 6.27 10.72 -16.22
N GLN A 910 6.47 11.42 -17.33
CA GLN A 910 6.96 12.81 -17.35
C GLN A 910 5.98 13.76 -16.64
N LEU A 911 4.68 13.65 -16.92
CA LEU A 911 3.65 14.42 -16.21
C LEU A 911 3.68 14.10 -14.71
N LYS A 912 3.66 12.81 -14.34
CA LYS A 912 3.67 12.37 -12.93
C LYS A 912 4.89 12.85 -12.12
N LEU A 913 6.08 12.85 -12.71
CA LEU A 913 7.35 13.06 -12.00
C LEU A 913 7.93 14.47 -12.17
N LYS A 914 7.59 15.20 -13.24
CA LYS A 914 8.13 16.53 -13.52
C LYS A 914 7.08 17.65 -13.51
N HIS A 915 5.84 17.34 -13.89
CA HIS A 915 4.74 18.31 -14.01
C HIS A 915 3.50 17.90 -13.20
N PRO A 916 3.63 17.59 -11.89
CA PRO A 916 2.54 17.04 -11.10
C PRO A 916 1.47 18.07 -10.70
N GLU A 917 1.57 19.31 -11.21
CA GLU A 917 0.49 20.30 -11.31
C GLU A 917 -0.49 20.00 -12.45
N LYS A 918 -0.08 19.25 -13.48
CA LYS A 918 -0.92 18.87 -14.61
C LYS A 918 -1.76 17.63 -14.29
N VAL A 919 -2.94 17.58 -14.91
CA VAL A 919 -3.96 16.55 -14.70
C VAL A 919 -4.10 15.66 -15.94
N VAL A 920 -4.15 14.35 -15.68
CA VAL A 920 -4.53 13.30 -16.63
C VAL A 920 -5.86 12.70 -16.14
N ALA A 921 -6.87 12.66 -17.00
CA ALA A 921 -8.20 12.16 -16.64
C ALA A 921 -8.71 11.09 -17.61
N SER A 922 -9.60 10.22 -17.15
CA SER A 922 -10.43 9.37 -18.01
C SER A 922 -11.89 9.76 -17.84
N CYS A 923 -12.66 9.84 -18.93
CA CYS A 923 -14.09 10.07 -18.94
C CYS A 923 -14.78 8.77 -19.38
N PRO A 924 -15.16 7.86 -18.46
CA PRO A 924 -15.54 6.50 -18.84
C PRO A 924 -16.91 6.42 -19.54
N ASP A 925 -17.64 7.54 -19.66
CA ASP A 925 -18.81 7.67 -20.52
C ASP A 925 -18.45 7.69 -22.02
N VAL A 926 -17.24 8.14 -22.37
CA VAL A 926 -16.67 7.90 -23.71
C VAL A 926 -16.08 6.49 -23.73
N MET A 927 -16.34 5.70 -24.78
CA MET A 927 -15.81 4.35 -24.93
C MET A 927 -15.25 4.08 -26.33
N PHE A 928 -13.99 3.65 -26.39
CA PHE A 928 -13.32 3.24 -27.63
C PHE A 928 -13.30 1.70 -27.76
N ASN A 929 -13.61 1.16 -28.93
CA ASN A 929 -13.42 -0.27 -29.20
C ASN A 929 -12.01 -0.47 -29.78
N ILE A 930 -11.15 -1.20 -29.07
CA ILE A 930 -9.73 -1.38 -29.39
C ILE A 930 -9.40 -2.85 -29.66
N TYR A 931 -8.16 -3.10 -30.08
CA TYR A 931 -7.54 -4.42 -30.05
C TYR A 931 -6.44 -4.45 -28.97
N GLU A 932 -6.68 -5.21 -27.91
CA GLU A 932 -5.69 -5.41 -26.86
C GLU A 932 -4.62 -6.41 -27.35
N GLN A 933 -3.39 -5.92 -27.53
CA GLN A 933 -2.23 -6.74 -27.85
C GLN A 933 -1.57 -7.26 -26.55
N GLU A 934 -1.17 -8.54 -26.53
CA GLU A 934 -0.27 -9.03 -25.48
C GLU A 934 1.16 -8.55 -25.77
N ILE A 935 1.64 -7.60 -24.96
CA ILE A 935 2.95 -6.97 -25.14
C ILE A 935 4.02 -7.76 -24.35
N PRO A 936 5.05 -8.32 -25.01
CA PRO A 936 6.18 -8.97 -24.34
C PRO A 936 6.96 -7.99 -23.46
N ASP A 937 7.48 -8.46 -22.32
CA ASP A 937 8.25 -7.62 -21.37
C ASP A 937 9.38 -6.86 -22.08
N GLU A 938 10.10 -7.53 -22.98
CA GLU A 938 11.26 -7.01 -23.71
C GLU A 938 10.95 -5.74 -24.54
N LYS A 939 9.68 -5.48 -24.89
CA LYS A 939 9.28 -4.23 -25.58
C LYS A 939 9.42 -3.00 -24.69
N TYR A 940 9.24 -3.12 -23.38
CA TYR A 940 9.35 -1.99 -22.44
C TYR A 940 10.78 -1.73 -21.93
N ASP A 941 11.77 -2.53 -22.33
CA ASP A 941 13.15 -2.44 -21.84
C ASP A 941 13.77 -1.04 -22.01
N ALA A 942 13.54 -0.36 -23.13
CA ALA A 942 14.07 0.98 -23.40
C ALA A 942 13.44 2.05 -22.48
N LEU A 943 12.12 1.97 -22.25
CA LEU A 943 11.40 2.85 -21.32
C LEU A 943 11.86 2.61 -19.88
N ALA A 944 11.92 1.34 -19.45
CA ALA A 944 12.36 0.98 -18.11
C ALA A 944 13.81 1.41 -17.86
N GLN A 945 14.69 1.30 -18.87
CA GLN A 945 16.05 1.82 -18.81
C GLN A 945 16.11 3.36 -18.72
N LYS A 946 15.30 4.09 -19.51
CA LYS A 946 15.24 5.56 -19.48
C LYS A 946 14.92 6.12 -18.09
N TRP A 947 14.05 5.43 -17.35
CA TRP A 947 13.59 5.83 -16.02
C TRP A 947 14.25 5.06 -14.87
N ASP A 948 15.27 4.28 -15.17
CA ASP A 948 16.02 3.41 -14.25
C ASP A 948 15.16 2.40 -13.44
N VAL A 949 13.95 2.10 -13.92
CA VAL A 949 13.01 1.17 -13.27
C VAL A 949 13.46 -0.27 -13.51
N LYS A 950 13.62 -1.05 -12.43
CA LYS A 950 14.12 -2.44 -12.49
C LYS A 950 13.02 -3.48 -12.35
N LYS A 951 11.84 -3.07 -11.88
CA LYS A 951 10.68 -3.93 -11.57
C LYS A 951 9.38 -3.16 -11.79
N TRP A 952 8.39 -3.78 -12.43
CA TRP A 952 7.00 -3.28 -12.40
C TRP A 952 6.14 -4.26 -11.60
N VAL A 953 5.15 -3.73 -10.90
CA VAL A 953 4.10 -4.50 -10.21
C VAL A 953 2.77 -3.98 -10.73
N GLU A 954 2.11 -4.79 -11.53
CA GLU A 954 0.80 -4.51 -12.11
C GLU A 954 -0.30 -4.55 -11.03
N SER A 955 -1.45 -3.96 -11.33
CA SER A 955 -2.59 -3.91 -10.41
C SER A 955 -3.17 -5.28 -10.05
N ASN A 956 -3.03 -6.26 -10.95
CA ASN A 956 -3.40 -7.66 -10.75
C ASN A 956 -2.32 -8.48 -9.99
N GLY A 957 -1.22 -7.85 -9.55
CA GLY A 957 -0.11 -8.50 -8.86
C GLY A 957 0.95 -9.15 -9.76
N GLN A 958 0.80 -9.10 -11.08
CA GLN A 958 1.83 -9.54 -12.03
C GLN A 958 3.11 -8.71 -11.84
N VAL A 959 4.27 -9.39 -11.86
CA VAL A 959 5.57 -8.75 -11.69
C VAL A 959 6.37 -8.91 -12.98
N ARG A 960 6.69 -7.78 -13.61
CA ARG A 960 7.62 -7.71 -14.75
C ARG A 960 9.00 -7.24 -14.27
N TRP A 961 10.06 -7.75 -14.88
CA TRP A 961 11.44 -7.49 -14.45
C TRP A 961 12.28 -6.91 -15.58
N TYR A 962 12.90 -5.75 -15.32
CA TYR A 962 13.66 -4.96 -16.30
C TYR A 962 15.14 -4.79 -15.92
N GLY A 963 15.49 -5.04 -14.66
CA GLY A 963 16.85 -5.27 -14.21
C GLY A 963 17.33 -6.70 -14.50
N CYS A 964 18.28 -7.20 -13.70
CA CYS A 964 19.01 -8.47 -13.92
C CYS A 964 18.20 -9.79 -13.76
N ARG A 965 16.88 -9.76 -13.92
CA ARG A 965 15.97 -10.92 -13.87
C ARG A 965 14.92 -10.92 -15.00
N ARG A 966 15.28 -10.36 -16.17
CA ARG A 966 14.35 -10.19 -17.31
C ARG A 966 13.65 -11.49 -17.69
N GLY A 967 12.33 -11.42 -17.87
CA GLY A 967 11.50 -12.57 -18.20
C GLY A 967 11.43 -13.65 -17.10
N GLY A 968 11.45 -13.23 -15.82
CA GLY A 968 11.09 -14.03 -14.65
C GLY A 968 12.21 -14.89 -14.04
N HIS A 969 13.31 -15.10 -14.78
CA HIS A 969 14.44 -15.93 -14.36
C HIS A 969 15.75 -15.15 -14.47
N ALA A 970 16.80 -15.63 -13.80
CA ALA A 970 18.18 -15.23 -14.09
C ALA A 970 18.61 -15.85 -15.44
N ARG A 971 18.09 -15.31 -16.55
CA ARG A 971 18.26 -15.85 -17.92
C ARG A 971 19.72 -15.86 -18.39
N ASP A 972 20.62 -15.11 -17.73
CA ASP A 972 22.03 -15.02 -18.10
C ASP A 972 22.95 -15.09 -16.87
N ASN A 973 23.98 -15.95 -16.93
CA ASN A 973 24.95 -16.23 -15.84
C ASN A 973 25.94 -15.08 -15.58
N LYS A 974 25.74 -13.93 -16.22
CA LYS A 974 26.55 -12.71 -16.10
C LYS A 974 25.74 -11.48 -15.66
N SER A 975 24.42 -11.59 -15.55
CA SER A 975 23.54 -10.42 -15.39
C SER A 975 23.42 -9.96 -13.93
N SER A 976 23.85 -8.72 -13.67
CA SER A 976 23.62 -7.93 -12.45
C SER A 976 23.32 -6.49 -12.85
N CYS A 977 22.59 -5.72 -12.05
CA CYS A 977 22.55 -4.27 -12.22
C CYS A 977 23.76 -3.56 -11.58
N GLY A 978 24.66 -4.32 -10.94
CA GLY A 978 25.81 -3.81 -10.21
C GLY A 978 25.48 -3.38 -8.79
N ILE A 979 26.50 -3.29 -7.95
CA ILE A 979 26.40 -2.62 -6.65
C ILE A 979 26.24 -1.11 -6.92
N PRO A 980 25.16 -0.47 -6.44
CA PRO A 980 24.96 0.96 -6.64
C PRO A 980 25.86 1.78 -5.70
N ALA A 981 26.07 3.04 -6.03
CA ALA A 981 26.83 3.97 -5.18
C ALA A 981 26.17 4.19 -3.81
N THR A 982 26.98 4.57 -2.81
CA THR A 982 26.54 5.10 -1.51
C THR A 982 25.36 6.08 -1.68
N GLY A 983 24.35 5.98 -0.81
CA GLY A 983 23.09 6.74 -0.84
C GLY A 983 21.95 6.08 -1.62
N LEU A 984 22.18 4.95 -2.31
CA LEU A 984 21.19 4.21 -3.09
C LEU A 984 20.95 2.78 -2.55
N ALA A 985 19.69 2.36 -2.56
CA ALA A 985 19.27 0.98 -2.30
C ALA A 985 19.75 0.05 -3.42
N VAL A 986 20.00 -1.23 -3.11
CA VAL A 986 20.27 -2.27 -4.11
C VAL A 986 19.00 -2.52 -4.94
N PRO A 987 19.11 -2.64 -6.29
CA PRO A 987 18.01 -3.06 -7.14
C PRO A 987 17.28 -4.32 -6.65
N PRO A 988 15.94 -4.36 -6.65
CA PRO A 988 15.16 -5.48 -6.11
C PRO A 988 15.34 -6.79 -6.90
N CYS A 989 15.84 -6.72 -8.13
CA CYS A 989 16.22 -7.89 -8.92
C CYS A 989 17.50 -8.55 -8.41
N ASP A 990 18.48 -7.75 -7.97
CA ASP A 990 19.72 -8.23 -7.40
C ASP A 990 19.52 -8.75 -5.97
N LEU A 991 18.65 -8.11 -5.17
CA LEU A 991 18.25 -8.62 -3.85
C LEU A 991 17.57 -10.00 -3.92
N GLU A 992 16.70 -10.24 -4.90
CA GLU A 992 16.07 -11.56 -5.09
C GLU A 992 17.07 -12.58 -5.70
N ASN A 993 18.08 -12.14 -6.47
CA ASN A 993 19.20 -13.00 -6.91
C ASN A 993 20.05 -13.48 -5.72
N LEU A 994 20.49 -12.55 -4.85
CA LEU A 994 21.25 -12.89 -3.64
C LEU A 994 20.44 -13.81 -2.71
N ALA A 995 19.14 -13.52 -2.52
CA ALA A 995 18.24 -14.37 -1.76
C ALA A 995 18.11 -15.78 -2.34
N ASP A 996 18.09 -15.95 -3.66
CA ASP A 996 18.04 -17.26 -4.32
C ASP A 996 19.35 -18.05 -4.12
N ILE A 997 20.53 -17.40 -4.13
CA ILE A 997 21.81 -18.07 -3.79
C ILE A 997 21.77 -18.58 -2.34
N VAL A 998 21.40 -17.72 -1.38
CA VAL A 998 21.32 -18.08 0.05
C VAL A 998 20.34 -19.23 0.28
N LYS A 999 19.11 -19.15 -0.25
CA LYS A 999 18.12 -20.23 -0.14
C LYS A 999 18.62 -21.56 -0.75
N PHE A 1000 19.35 -21.50 -1.86
CA PHE A 1000 19.94 -22.69 -2.48
C PHE A 1000 21.03 -23.32 -1.60
N ILE A 1001 21.95 -22.52 -1.04
CA ILE A 1001 22.98 -23.02 -0.12
C ILE A 1001 22.34 -23.69 1.11
N MET A 1002 21.40 -22.99 1.77
CA MET A 1002 20.75 -23.50 2.98
C MET A 1002 19.98 -24.80 2.71
N LYS A 1003 19.31 -24.90 1.55
CA LYS A 1003 18.63 -26.12 1.11
C LYS A 1003 19.60 -27.27 0.82
N GLU A 1004 20.73 -26.99 0.17
CA GLU A 1004 21.72 -28.05 -0.12
C GLU A 1004 22.50 -28.50 1.12
N CYS A 1005 22.67 -27.64 2.12
CA CYS A 1005 23.10 -28.06 3.46
C CYS A 1005 22.09 -29.03 4.11
N GLU A 1006 20.80 -28.66 4.14
CA GLU A 1006 19.73 -29.47 4.72
C GLU A 1006 19.58 -30.83 4.00
N ASN A 1007 19.60 -30.83 2.65
CA ASN A 1007 19.62 -32.02 1.80
C ASN A 1007 20.87 -32.93 2.00
N ALA A 1008 21.90 -32.45 2.69
CA ALA A 1008 23.15 -33.16 2.92
C ALA A 1008 23.40 -33.52 4.41
N GLY A 1009 22.47 -33.16 5.30
CA GLY A 1009 22.66 -33.32 6.75
C GLY A 1009 23.78 -32.44 7.33
N ILE A 1010 24.09 -31.32 6.66
CA ILE A 1010 25.07 -30.34 7.13
C ILE A 1010 24.33 -29.21 7.85
N TYR A 1011 24.73 -28.90 9.08
CA TYR A 1011 24.25 -27.69 9.75
C TYR A 1011 24.82 -26.46 9.05
N CYS A 1012 23.95 -25.58 8.56
CA CYS A 1012 24.31 -24.26 8.07
C CYS A 1012 23.39 -23.24 8.76
N GLU A 1013 23.92 -22.08 9.09
CA GLU A 1013 23.19 -20.98 9.76
C GLU A 1013 23.42 -19.66 9.01
N LEU A 1014 22.39 -18.82 8.92
CA LEU A 1014 22.59 -17.43 8.50
C LEU A 1014 23.49 -16.70 9.50
N ASN A 1015 24.45 -15.90 8.99
CA ASN A 1015 25.37 -15.09 9.79
C ASN A 1015 25.23 -13.59 9.45
N ALA A 1016 25.79 -12.74 10.32
CA ALA A 1016 25.98 -11.28 10.14
C ALA A 1016 24.89 -10.56 9.31
N GLY A 1017 25.21 -10.04 8.12
CA GLY A 1017 24.29 -9.19 7.34
C GLY A 1017 22.99 -9.92 6.98
N THR A 1018 23.13 -11.15 6.48
CA THR A 1018 22.03 -12.06 6.14
C THR A 1018 21.10 -12.33 7.32
N LEU A 1019 21.67 -12.55 8.52
CA LEU A 1019 20.90 -12.79 9.74
C LEU A 1019 20.16 -11.52 10.20
N LEU A 1020 20.81 -10.36 10.13
CA LEU A 1020 20.20 -9.07 10.44
C LEU A 1020 19.05 -8.74 9.48
N GLY A 1021 19.20 -9.06 8.19
CA GLY A 1021 18.15 -8.98 7.19
C GLY A 1021 16.96 -9.88 7.51
N ALA A 1022 17.22 -11.15 7.88
CA ALA A 1022 16.17 -12.07 8.29
C ALA A 1022 15.38 -11.55 9.50
N VAL A 1023 16.08 -11.05 10.52
CA VAL A 1023 15.49 -10.48 11.75
C VAL A 1023 14.69 -9.19 11.50
N LYS A 1024 15.12 -8.33 10.58
CA LYS A 1024 14.51 -7.00 10.35
C LYS A 1024 13.49 -6.95 9.20
N PHE A 1025 13.60 -7.82 8.20
CA PHE A 1025 12.81 -7.77 6.96
C PHE A 1025 12.31 -9.14 6.47
N LYS A 1026 12.61 -10.23 7.19
CA LYS A 1026 12.37 -11.61 6.72
C LYS A 1026 12.98 -11.88 5.33
N GLY A 1027 14.15 -11.29 5.04
CA GLY A 1027 14.81 -11.29 3.72
C GLY A 1027 16.20 -10.61 3.75
N VAL A 1028 16.67 -10.10 2.60
CA VAL A 1028 17.97 -9.40 2.47
C VAL A 1028 17.84 -7.92 2.87
N LEU A 1029 18.91 -7.30 3.42
CA LEU A 1029 18.93 -5.85 3.67
C LEU A 1029 18.86 -5.05 2.35
N PRO A 1030 18.05 -3.97 2.23
CA PRO A 1030 17.92 -3.21 0.99
C PRO A 1030 19.17 -2.45 0.50
N TRP A 1031 20.30 -2.57 1.18
CA TRP A 1031 21.58 -1.88 0.93
C TRP A 1031 22.78 -2.84 1.03
N GLU A 1032 22.55 -4.15 0.96
CA GLU A 1032 23.59 -5.18 1.15
C GLU A 1032 24.67 -5.17 0.05
N ARG A 1033 25.78 -5.89 0.28
CA ARG A 1033 26.92 -6.04 -0.65
C ARG A 1033 27.34 -7.50 -0.91
N ASP A 1034 27.06 -8.39 0.02
CA ASP A 1034 27.38 -9.82 0.02
C ASP A 1034 26.32 -10.60 0.83
N ALA A 1035 26.59 -11.84 1.21
CA ALA A 1035 25.88 -12.50 2.31
C ALA A 1035 26.80 -13.49 3.05
N ASP A 1036 26.62 -13.61 4.36
CA ASP A 1036 27.31 -14.57 5.19
C ASP A 1036 26.43 -15.79 5.53
N ILE A 1037 27.03 -16.98 5.45
CA ILE A 1037 26.53 -18.24 6.04
C ILE A 1037 27.67 -18.86 6.87
N GLN A 1038 27.34 -19.62 7.92
CA GLN A 1038 28.31 -20.38 8.71
C GLN A 1038 27.96 -21.88 8.78
N PHE A 1039 28.98 -22.74 8.88
CA PHE A 1039 28.88 -24.22 8.93
C PHE A 1039 29.94 -24.80 9.89
N PRO A 1040 29.83 -26.05 10.40
CA PRO A 1040 30.87 -26.65 11.22
C PRO A 1040 32.12 -27.00 10.39
N SER A 1041 33.31 -26.59 10.83
CA SER A 1041 34.59 -26.86 10.15
C SER A 1041 34.84 -28.37 9.95
N GLU A 1042 34.33 -29.24 10.83
CA GLU A 1042 34.38 -30.70 10.64
C GLU A 1042 33.63 -31.18 9.38
N ASN A 1043 32.56 -30.48 8.98
CA ASN A 1043 31.80 -30.75 7.76
C ASN A 1043 32.45 -30.17 6.49
N TYR A 1044 33.64 -29.56 6.54
CA TYR A 1044 34.32 -28.96 5.37
C TYR A 1044 34.41 -29.94 4.18
N THR A 1045 34.87 -31.18 4.39
CA THR A 1045 34.94 -32.19 3.33
C THR A 1045 33.55 -32.70 2.88
N ALA A 1046 32.51 -32.55 3.71
CA ALA A 1046 31.14 -32.86 3.31
C ALA A 1046 30.55 -31.73 2.45
N PHE A 1047 30.78 -30.47 2.81
CA PHE A 1047 30.36 -29.30 2.03
C PHE A 1047 31.10 -29.22 0.69
N GLN A 1048 32.40 -29.53 0.67
CA GLN A 1048 33.21 -29.61 -0.56
C GLN A 1048 32.64 -30.64 -1.57
N LYS A 1049 32.04 -31.75 -1.10
CA LYS A 1049 31.34 -32.73 -1.94
C LYS A 1049 30.03 -32.22 -2.56
N LEU A 1050 29.50 -31.08 -2.12
CA LEU A 1050 28.33 -30.44 -2.74
C LEU A 1050 28.70 -29.66 -4.00
N ARG A 1051 29.98 -29.39 -4.26
CA ARG A 1051 30.48 -28.63 -5.43
C ARG A 1051 29.77 -29.00 -6.76
N PRO A 1052 29.61 -30.28 -7.14
CA PRO A 1052 28.93 -30.63 -8.41
C PRO A 1052 27.46 -30.19 -8.46
N ARG A 1053 26.75 -30.08 -7.32
CA ARG A 1053 25.37 -29.58 -7.26
C ARG A 1053 25.32 -28.06 -7.47
N PHE A 1054 26.27 -27.33 -6.88
CA PHE A 1054 26.40 -25.88 -7.10
C PHE A 1054 26.77 -25.56 -8.55
N GLU A 1055 27.74 -26.26 -9.11
CA GLU A 1055 28.19 -26.10 -10.49
C GLU A 1055 27.08 -26.47 -11.49
N ALA A 1056 26.36 -27.58 -11.28
CA ALA A 1056 25.22 -27.97 -12.11
C ALA A 1056 24.03 -26.98 -12.03
N ALA A 1057 23.86 -26.29 -10.90
CA ALA A 1057 22.88 -25.21 -10.76
C ALA A 1057 23.36 -23.86 -11.33
N GLY A 1058 24.61 -23.75 -11.80
CA GLY A 1058 25.19 -22.56 -12.42
C GLY A 1058 25.84 -21.57 -11.44
N TYR A 1059 26.24 -22.00 -10.25
CA TYR A 1059 27.02 -21.21 -9.30
C TYR A 1059 28.52 -21.54 -9.42
N LYS A 1060 29.41 -20.54 -9.34
CA LYS A 1060 30.84 -20.79 -9.13
C LYS A 1060 31.04 -21.22 -7.66
N PHE A 1061 31.67 -22.37 -7.45
CA PHE A 1061 32.13 -22.82 -6.14
C PHE A 1061 33.62 -22.49 -5.98
N ASP A 1062 33.94 -21.47 -5.19
CA ASP A 1062 35.31 -21.04 -4.88
C ASP A 1062 35.74 -21.65 -3.54
N ASP A 1063 36.91 -22.27 -3.47
CA ASP A 1063 37.40 -23.00 -2.29
C ASP A 1063 38.69 -22.33 -1.82
N ARG A 1064 38.53 -21.32 -0.95
CA ARG A 1064 39.57 -20.29 -0.71
C ARG A 1064 40.54 -20.65 0.41
N LYS A 1065 40.06 -21.36 1.45
CA LYS A 1065 40.88 -21.71 2.61
C LYS A 1065 40.40 -23.03 3.20
N GLY A 1066 41.32 -23.94 3.44
CA GLY A 1066 41.06 -25.18 4.17
C GLY A 1066 40.78 -24.97 5.66
N THR A 1067 40.52 -26.06 6.35
CA THR A 1067 40.43 -26.09 7.81
C THR A 1067 41.79 -26.01 8.48
N GLU A 1068 41.86 -25.30 9.59
CA GLU A 1068 43.01 -25.28 10.51
C GLU A 1068 42.70 -26.16 11.74
N CYS A 1069 43.72 -26.58 12.46
CA CYS A 1069 43.58 -27.35 13.69
C CYS A 1069 44.30 -26.64 14.85
N CYS A 1070 43.72 -26.53 16.04
CA CYS A 1070 42.35 -26.83 16.46
C CYS A 1070 41.95 -25.90 17.62
N THR A 1071 40.66 -25.73 17.87
CA THR A 1071 40.13 -25.11 19.12
C THR A 1071 39.24 -26.13 19.81
N ASP A 1072 39.46 -26.35 21.11
CA ASP A 1072 38.77 -27.36 21.94
C ASP A 1072 38.71 -28.76 21.27
N GLY A 1073 39.82 -29.17 20.65
CA GLY A 1073 39.93 -30.46 19.95
C GLY A 1073 39.18 -30.57 18.61
N ARG A 1074 38.57 -29.48 18.12
CA ARG A 1074 37.87 -29.43 16.82
C ARG A 1074 38.58 -28.52 15.82
N LYS A 1075 38.41 -28.81 14.53
CA LYS A 1075 38.89 -27.96 13.43
C LYS A 1075 38.27 -26.56 13.50
N THR A 1076 39.00 -25.60 12.97
CA THR A 1076 38.57 -24.21 12.73
C THR A 1076 38.74 -23.85 11.26
N SER A 1077 38.33 -22.64 10.86
CA SER A 1077 38.44 -22.18 9.47
C SER A 1077 37.73 -23.13 8.48
N GLY A 1078 38.14 -23.17 7.21
CA GLY A 1078 37.28 -23.52 6.08
C GLY A 1078 36.54 -22.27 5.57
N ILE A 1079 36.83 -21.85 4.33
CA ILE A 1079 36.16 -20.73 3.67
C ILE A 1079 35.86 -21.13 2.22
N PHE A 1080 34.56 -21.25 1.92
CA PHE A 1080 34.07 -21.34 0.54
C PHE A 1080 33.39 -20.03 0.16
N VAL A 1081 33.37 -19.69 -1.13
CA VAL A 1081 32.58 -18.57 -1.64
C VAL A 1081 31.76 -19.04 -2.83
N ILE A 1082 30.45 -18.95 -2.69
CA ILE A 1082 29.48 -19.34 -3.73
C ILE A 1082 29.09 -18.07 -4.48
N TYR A 1083 29.47 -17.97 -5.75
CA TYR A 1083 29.36 -16.74 -6.53
C TYR A 1083 28.53 -16.91 -7.81
N ARG A 1084 27.63 -15.95 -8.06
CA ARG A 1084 26.87 -15.84 -9.33
C ARG A 1084 26.34 -14.42 -9.51
N ASN A 1085 26.26 -13.95 -10.76
CA ASN A 1085 25.57 -12.71 -11.12
C ASN A 1085 25.99 -11.48 -10.27
N GLY A 1086 27.29 -11.27 -10.07
CA GLY A 1086 27.82 -10.15 -9.27
C GLY A 1086 27.86 -10.39 -7.75
N TRP A 1087 27.10 -11.37 -7.25
CA TRP A 1087 26.94 -11.62 -5.82
C TRP A 1087 27.77 -12.80 -5.35
N GLY A 1088 28.53 -12.59 -4.28
CA GLY A 1088 29.19 -13.64 -3.51
C GLY A 1088 28.43 -13.91 -2.22
N VAL A 1089 28.34 -15.19 -1.86
CA VAL A 1089 27.95 -15.64 -0.52
C VAL A 1089 29.15 -16.34 0.11
N ASP A 1090 29.70 -15.74 1.17
CA ASP A 1090 30.80 -16.30 1.92
C ASP A 1090 30.28 -17.33 2.92
N VAL A 1091 30.91 -18.50 2.93
CA VAL A 1091 30.50 -19.66 3.75
C VAL A 1091 31.64 -20.01 4.70
N TYR A 1092 31.48 -19.60 5.96
CA TYR A 1092 32.53 -19.59 6.99
C TYR A 1092 32.46 -20.78 7.95
N GLY A 1093 33.54 -21.55 8.04
CA GLY A 1093 33.65 -22.67 8.96
C GLY A 1093 33.90 -22.23 10.41
N LYS A 1094 33.18 -22.86 11.35
CA LYS A 1094 33.24 -22.63 12.80
C LYS A 1094 33.50 -23.96 13.55
N PRO A 1095 34.18 -23.97 14.71
CA PRO A 1095 34.47 -25.21 15.43
C PRO A 1095 33.22 -25.92 15.99
N ARG A 1096 32.14 -25.18 16.27
CA ARG A 1096 30.80 -25.69 16.62
C ARG A 1096 29.76 -24.80 15.94
N LEU A 1097 28.48 -25.18 15.98
CA LEU A 1097 27.34 -24.29 15.75
C LEU A 1097 26.29 -24.49 16.86
N GLU A 1098 25.41 -23.51 17.05
CA GLU A 1098 24.35 -23.64 18.06
C GLU A 1098 23.27 -24.65 17.63
N SER A 1099 22.96 -24.74 16.33
CA SER A 1099 22.05 -25.75 15.78
C SER A 1099 22.54 -27.18 16.00
N GLU A 1100 23.86 -27.40 15.96
CA GLU A 1100 24.47 -28.68 16.30
C GLU A 1100 24.21 -29.04 17.77
N MET A 1101 24.36 -28.06 18.66
CA MET A 1101 24.13 -28.20 20.11
C MET A 1101 22.63 -28.38 20.45
N LEU A 1102 21.73 -27.73 19.71
CA LEU A 1102 20.28 -27.94 19.86
C LEU A 1102 19.89 -29.38 19.52
N VAL A 1103 20.35 -29.90 18.36
CA VAL A 1103 20.05 -31.28 17.94
C VAL A 1103 20.70 -32.31 18.85
N ALA A 1104 21.94 -32.08 19.31
CA ALA A 1104 22.60 -32.95 20.29
C ALA A 1104 21.81 -33.05 21.62
N ASN A 1105 21.07 -32.00 22.00
CA ASN A 1105 20.19 -31.97 23.16
C ASN A 1105 18.74 -32.42 22.86
N GLY A 1106 18.46 -32.96 21.66
CA GLY A 1106 17.12 -33.42 21.26
C GLY A 1106 16.11 -32.31 20.96
N GLN A 1107 16.57 -31.09 20.72
CA GLN A 1107 15.74 -29.94 20.31
C GLN A 1107 15.80 -29.74 18.78
N GLN A 1108 14.82 -29.01 18.24
CA GLN A 1108 14.86 -28.58 16.83
C GLN A 1108 15.86 -27.44 16.65
N PRO A 1109 16.60 -27.36 15.52
CA PRO A 1109 17.32 -26.16 15.13
C PRO A 1109 16.40 -24.95 15.05
N THR A 1110 16.90 -23.76 15.37
CA THR A 1110 16.10 -22.53 15.21
C THR A 1110 16.06 -22.15 13.73
N LYS A 1111 14.88 -21.87 13.20
CA LYS A 1111 14.66 -21.47 11.81
C LYS A 1111 14.04 -20.08 11.74
N VAL A 1112 14.60 -19.21 10.92
CA VAL A 1112 14.09 -17.85 10.65
C VAL A 1112 13.48 -17.79 9.25
N MET A 1113 12.45 -16.96 9.07
CA MET A 1113 11.85 -16.73 7.75
C MET A 1113 12.78 -15.84 6.92
N PHE A 1114 13.26 -16.35 5.78
CA PHE A 1114 14.13 -15.62 4.86
C PHE A 1114 13.64 -15.77 3.42
N ALA A 1115 13.22 -14.65 2.81
CA ALA A 1115 12.78 -14.56 1.42
C ALA A 1115 11.69 -15.59 1.01
N GLY A 1116 10.82 -15.95 1.95
CA GLY A 1116 9.72 -16.90 1.77
C GLY A 1116 10.05 -18.37 2.09
N GLN A 1117 11.20 -18.65 2.69
CA GLN A 1117 11.61 -19.99 3.15
C GLN A 1117 12.04 -19.95 4.62
N TRP A 1118 11.64 -20.93 5.41
CA TRP A 1118 12.22 -21.16 6.74
C TRP A 1118 13.62 -21.76 6.58
N VAL A 1119 14.64 -21.05 7.06
CA VAL A 1119 16.06 -21.47 6.99
C VAL A 1119 16.70 -21.44 8.37
N THR A 1120 17.62 -22.36 8.62
CA THR A 1120 18.30 -22.51 9.92
C THR A 1120 19.16 -21.29 10.27
N ALA A 1121 19.21 -20.95 11.55
CA ALA A 1121 19.93 -19.80 12.10
C ALA A 1121 20.46 -20.10 13.51
N MET A 1122 21.24 -19.17 14.06
CA MET A 1122 21.67 -19.17 15.46
C MET A 1122 20.48 -19.34 16.41
N ARG A 1123 20.71 -19.86 17.62
CA ARG A 1123 19.68 -20.32 18.57
C ARG A 1123 18.68 -19.23 18.96
N ASN A 1124 19.14 -17.98 19.09
CA ASN A 1124 18.30 -16.82 19.30
C ASN A 1124 18.71 -15.73 18.28
N PRO A 1125 18.07 -15.68 17.09
CA PRO A 1125 18.44 -14.77 16.01
C PRO A 1125 18.48 -13.29 16.42
N GLY A 1126 17.54 -12.86 17.28
CA GLY A 1126 17.47 -11.48 17.75
C GLY A 1126 18.59 -11.14 18.73
N LEU A 1127 18.94 -12.05 19.65
CA LEU A 1127 20.04 -11.85 20.60
C LEU A 1127 21.39 -11.82 19.89
N SER A 1128 21.64 -12.79 19.00
CA SER A 1128 22.88 -12.83 18.22
C SER A 1128 23.05 -11.58 17.37
N ALA A 1129 21.97 -11.09 16.73
CA ALA A 1129 22.00 -9.84 15.98
C ALA A 1129 22.23 -8.63 16.92
N ARG A 1130 21.54 -8.55 18.07
CA ARG A 1130 21.67 -7.42 19.01
C ARG A 1130 23.08 -7.34 19.61
N ASN A 1131 23.64 -8.45 20.08
CA ASN A 1131 25.01 -8.52 20.58
C ASN A 1131 26.05 -8.25 19.47
N ARG A 1132 25.74 -8.58 18.22
CA ARG A 1132 26.61 -8.32 17.07
C ARG A 1132 26.66 -6.84 16.67
N TYR A 1133 25.50 -6.17 16.59
CA TYR A 1133 25.39 -4.82 16.02
C TYR A 1133 25.23 -3.71 17.06
N GLY A 1134 24.88 -4.05 18.31
CA GLY A 1134 24.81 -3.11 19.41
C GLY A 1134 23.56 -2.21 19.42
N PRO A 1135 23.62 -1.08 20.15
CA PRO A 1135 22.46 -0.21 20.38
C PRO A 1135 21.87 0.39 19.10
N ASN A 1136 20.55 0.52 19.07
CA ASN A 1136 19.74 0.96 17.94
C ASN A 1136 19.79 0.01 16.72
N ILE A 1137 20.00 -1.30 16.94
CA ILE A 1137 19.96 -2.37 15.93
C ILE A 1137 18.80 -2.26 14.93
N TYR A 1138 17.57 -1.93 15.38
CA TYR A 1138 16.40 -1.88 14.51
C TYR A 1138 16.36 -0.65 13.58
N LYS A 1139 17.05 0.44 13.95
CA LYS A 1139 17.23 1.61 13.07
C LYS A 1139 18.13 1.26 11.88
N HIS A 1140 17.96 1.97 10.78
CA HIS A 1140 18.62 1.67 9.51
C HIS A 1140 19.87 2.52 9.30
N VAL A 1141 20.79 1.98 8.53
CA VAL A 1141 22.05 2.56 8.07
C VAL A 1141 22.54 1.67 6.92
N GLU A 1142 23.26 2.25 5.98
CA GLU A 1142 23.85 1.51 4.86
C GLU A 1142 24.87 0.45 5.32
N HIS A 1143 25.26 -0.40 4.39
CA HIS A 1143 26.32 -1.37 4.61
C HIS A 1143 27.64 -0.67 4.98
N TRP A 1144 28.43 -1.30 5.85
CA TRP A 1144 29.56 -0.68 6.55
C TRP A 1144 30.62 -0.09 5.62
N TYR A 1145 30.79 -0.67 4.44
CA TYR A 1145 31.73 -0.18 3.41
C TYR A 1145 31.32 1.20 2.88
N ASP A 1146 30.03 1.42 2.62
CA ASP A 1146 29.50 2.63 1.99
C ASP A 1146 29.58 3.86 2.93
N ILE A 1147 29.55 3.62 4.24
CA ILE A 1147 29.77 4.61 5.30
C ILE A 1147 31.26 4.73 5.72
N GLY A 1148 32.19 4.16 4.95
CA GLY A 1148 33.63 4.34 5.11
C GLY A 1148 34.27 3.57 6.28
N MET A 1149 33.63 2.54 6.81
CA MET A 1149 34.22 1.68 7.85
C MET A 1149 35.23 0.71 7.23
N LYS A 1150 36.28 0.35 7.99
CA LYS A 1150 37.32 -0.60 7.55
C LYS A 1150 36.87 -2.07 7.54
N SER A 1151 35.83 -2.41 8.30
CA SER A 1151 35.28 -3.77 8.40
C SER A 1151 33.91 -3.73 9.09
N GLY A 1152 33.02 -4.64 8.70
CA GLY A 1152 31.73 -4.86 9.36
C GLY A 1152 31.82 -5.42 10.79
N VAL A 1153 33.02 -5.66 11.33
CA VAL A 1153 33.20 -5.97 12.76
C VAL A 1153 33.26 -4.72 13.66
N MET A 1154 33.42 -3.52 13.09
CA MET A 1154 33.47 -2.28 13.87
C MET A 1154 32.06 -1.76 14.16
N HIS A 1155 31.81 -1.26 15.37
CA HIS A 1155 30.54 -0.63 15.74
C HIS A 1155 30.36 0.73 15.03
N TYR A 1156 29.26 0.88 14.30
CA TYR A 1156 28.88 2.12 13.59
C TYR A 1156 27.51 2.64 14.03
N LYS A 1157 27.27 3.95 13.86
CA LYS A 1157 26.02 4.60 14.30
C LYS A 1157 24.89 4.33 13.31
N SER A 1158 23.79 3.75 13.77
CA SER A 1158 22.55 3.62 12.99
C SER A 1158 21.61 4.83 13.14
N GLY A 1159 20.53 4.86 12.35
CA GLY A 1159 19.52 5.92 12.39
C GLY A 1159 19.78 7.09 11.43
N VAL A 1160 20.66 6.91 10.44
CA VAL A 1160 20.98 7.91 9.40
C VAL A 1160 21.30 7.19 8.09
N PHE A 1161 20.83 7.74 6.97
CA PHE A 1161 21.27 7.38 5.62
C PHE A 1161 22.15 8.49 5.03
N THR A 1162 23.09 8.12 4.16
CA THR A 1162 23.92 9.05 3.41
C THR A 1162 23.08 9.78 2.36
N LYS A 1163 23.43 11.04 2.07
CA LYS A 1163 22.76 11.83 1.04
C LYS A 1163 22.85 11.13 -0.31
N CYS A 1164 21.74 11.07 -1.03
CA CYS A 1164 21.68 10.40 -2.31
C CYS A 1164 22.52 11.13 -3.38
N PRO A 1165 23.33 10.42 -4.18
CA PRO A 1165 24.16 11.02 -5.24
C PRO A 1165 23.33 11.54 -6.42
N GLN A 1166 22.05 11.13 -6.51
CA GLN A 1166 21.08 11.61 -7.50
C GLN A 1166 19.80 12.06 -6.76
N PRO A 1167 19.75 13.28 -6.21
CA PRO A 1167 18.58 13.77 -5.46
C PRO A 1167 17.27 13.62 -6.25
N GLY A 1168 16.26 13.03 -5.61
CA GLY A 1168 14.96 12.72 -6.23
C GLY A 1168 14.89 11.37 -6.96
N HIS A 1169 15.99 10.64 -7.12
CA HIS A 1169 15.95 9.31 -7.75
C HIS A 1169 15.19 8.28 -6.89
N MET A 1170 14.40 7.39 -7.50
CA MET A 1170 13.51 6.46 -6.79
C MET A 1170 14.23 5.37 -5.99
N GLY A 1171 15.55 5.21 -6.19
CA GLY A 1171 16.41 4.31 -5.41
C GLY A 1171 17.07 4.96 -4.18
N CYS A 1172 16.89 6.26 -3.93
CA CYS A 1172 17.56 6.96 -2.83
C CYS A 1172 17.14 6.46 -1.44
N LEU A 1173 18.12 6.23 -0.57
CA LEU A 1173 17.86 5.82 0.83
C LEU A 1173 17.46 7.01 1.72
N ASP A 1174 17.97 8.21 1.45
CA ASP A 1174 17.63 9.43 2.22
C ASP A 1174 16.18 9.92 2.05
N GLN A 1175 15.41 9.32 1.15
CA GLN A 1175 13.96 9.51 1.02
C GLN A 1175 13.14 8.60 1.96
N LEU A 1176 13.78 7.64 2.62
CA LEU A 1176 13.17 6.68 3.54
C LEU A 1176 13.49 7.06 5.00
N ARG A 1177 12.60 6.74 5.94
CA ARG A 1177 12.91 6.91 7.36
C ARG A 1177 14.03 5.94 7.76
N PRO A 1178 15.03 6.34 8.54
CA PRO A 1178 16.06 5.42 9.03
C PRO A 1178 15.59 4.63 10.27
N ASP A 1179 14.29 4.38 10.41
CA ASP A 1179 13.65 3.53 11.43
C ASP A 1179 12.28 3.05 10.88
N GLY A 1180 11.84 1.87 11.32
CA GLY A 1180 10.62 1.20 10.86
C GLY A 1180 10.77 0.49 9.51
N ASN A 1181 10.55 -0.81 9.47
CA ASN A 1181 10.70 -1.63 8.26
C ASN A 1181 9.51 -1.53 7.29
N LEU A 1182 8.30 -1.20 7.77
CA LEU A 1182 7.03 -1.21 7.02
C LEU A 1182 6.95 -0.33 5.76
N GLN A 1183 7.89 0.61 5.58
CA GLN A 1183 8.02 1.43 4.37
C GLN A 1183 8.83 0.74 3.24
N LEU A 1184 9.70 -0.19 3.64
CA LEU A 1184 10.65 -0.94 2.82
C LEU A 1184 10.14 -2.35 2.48
N GLU A 1185 9.29 -2.90 3.36
CA GLU A 1185 8.55 -4.12 3.06
C GLU A 1185 7.77 -4.00 1.75
N LYS A 1186 7.62 -5.14 1.06
CA LYS A 1186 6.77 -5.25 -0.13
C LYS A 1186 5.36 -4.80 0.27
N ALA A 1187 4.87 -3.69 -0.28
CA ALA A 1187 3.50 -3.28 0.02
C ALA A 1187 2.55 -4.40 -0.40
N GLY A 1188 1.84 -4.92 0.59
CA GLY A 1188 0.70 -5.78 0.38
C GLY A 1188 -0.43 -5.00 -0.28
N CYS A 1189 -0.40 -4.91 -1.62
CA CYS A 1189 -1.51 -5.51 -2.34
C CYS A 1189 -1.59 -6.95 -1.82
N ALA A 1190 -2.50 -7.19 -0.86
CA ALA A 1190 -2.46 -8.35 0.03
C ALA A 1190 -2.27 -9.63 -0.79
N LYS A 1191 -1.13 -10.30 -0.60
CA LYS A 1191 -0.60 -11.23 -1.60
C LYS A 1191 -1.60 -12.38 -1.79
N GLN A 1192 -2.06 -12.57 -3.04
CA GLN A 1192 -3.24 -13.39 -3.35
C GLN A 1192 -3.17 -14.79 -2.74
N SER A 1193 -3.87 -14.99 -1.62
CA SER A 1193 -4.11 -16.32 -1.04
C SER A 1193 -5.27 -17.06 -1.74
N PHE A 1194 -5.92 -16.44 -2.74
CA PHE A 1194 -7.07 -17.01 -3.46
C PHE A 1194 -6.66 -17.89 -4.65
N ASP A 1195 -5.65 -17.48 -5.43
CA ASP A 1195 -5.25 -18.19 -6.66
C ASP A 1195 -4.40 -19.46 -6.43
N PHE A 1196 -3.86 -19.66 -5.22
CA PHE A 1196 -3.10 -20.88 -4.92
C PHE A 1196 -4.00 -22.12 -4.83
N TYR A 1197 -5.30 -21.96 -4.55
CA TYR A 1197 -6.24 -23.07 -4.54
C TYR A 1197 -6.67 -23.49 -5.96
N LEU A 1198 -6.88 -22.52 -6.86
CA LEU A 1198 -7.31 -22.76 -8.24
C LEU A 1198 -6.23 -23.48 -9.08
N ARG A 1199 -4.95 -23.20 -8.86
CA ARG A 1199 -3.86 -23.91 -9.59
C ARG A 1199 -3.75 -25.40 -9.25
N LYS A 1200 -4.34 -25.87 -8.15
CA LYS A 1200 -4.34 -27.31 -7.78
C LYS A 1200 -5.49 -28.11 -8.43
N ILE A 1201 -6.45 -27.44 -9.08
CA ILE A 1201 -7.57 -28.07 -9.81
C ILE A 1201 -7.24 -28.24 -11.31
N MET A 1202 -6.25 -27.52 -11.84
CA MET A 1202 -5.76 -27.66 -13.23
C MET A 1202 -4.42 -28.41 -13.33
N GLN A 1203 -4.25 -29.51 -12.59
CA GLN A 1203 -3.09 -30.42 -12.70
C GLN A 1203 -3.45 -31.92 -12.78
N THR A 1204 -4.64 -32.26 -13.28
CA THR A 1204 -5.03 -33.64 -13.61
C THR A 1204 -5.44 -33.76 -15.08
N GLY A 1205 -4.45 -33.78 -15.98
CA GLY A 1205 -4.60 -34.05 -17.41
C GLY A 1205 -3.35 -34.75 -17.95
N ASN A 1206 -3.47 -36.03 -18.30
CA ASN A 1206 -2.35 -36.89 -18.73
C ASN A 1206 -2.17 -36.92 -20.26
N GLY A 1207 -0.92 -37.13 -20.73
CA GLY A 1207 -0.56 -37.35 -22.15
C GLY A 1207 0.80 -36.71 -22.51
N LEU A 1208 1.95 -37.41 -22.49
CA LEU A 1208 2.49 -38.33 -23.54
C LEU A 1208 2.82 -37.60 -24.87
N LEU A 1209 3.96 -37.72 -25.57
CA LEU A 1209 5.33 -38.25 -25.34
C LEU A 1209 6.31 -37.62 -26.40
N PHE A 1210 7.61 -37.47 -26.06
CA PHE A 1210 8.87 -37.66 -26.83
C PHE A 1210 8.89 -37.81 -28.40
N PRO A 1211 10.07 -37.67 -29.07
CA PRO A 1211 11.16 -36.69 -28.93
C PRO A 1211 11.73 -36.20 -30.31
N GLY A 1212 12.79 -35.37 -30.33
CA GLY A 1212 13.52 -35.06 -31.58
C GLY A 1212 14.81 -34.25 -31.39
N SER A 1213 15.97 -34.88 -31.56
CA SER A 1213 17.29 -34.27 -31.48
C SER A 1213 18.01 -34.29 -32.84
N PHE A 1214 18.93 -33.36 -33.09
CA PHE A 1214 20.29 -33.63 -33.61
C PHE A 1214 21.14 -32.35 -33.81
N LEU A 1215 22.47 -32.49 -33.66
CA LEU A 1215 23.58 -31.60 -34.09
C LEU A 1215 23.61 -30.17 -33.48
N ALA A 1216 24.72 -29.60 -32.96
CA ALA A 1216 26.17 -29.65 -33.27
C ALA A 1216 26.54 -28.86 -34.56
N ARG A 1217 27.69 -28.17 -34.66
CA ARG A 1217 28.98 -28.34 -33.95
C ARG A 1217 29.89 -27.08 -34.09
N THR A 1218 30.79 -26.87 -33.12
CA THR A 1218 32.16 -26.27 -33.25
C THR A 1218 32.45 -24.86 -33.82
N THR A 1219 33.15 -24.04 -32.99
CA THR A 1219 34.39 -23.24 -33.27
C THR A 1219 34.39 -22.06 -34.26
N SER A 1220 35.30 -21.07 -34.20
CA SER A 1220 36.17 -20.50 -33.13
C SER A 1220 36.88 -19.23 -33.68
N GLN A 1221 37.73 -18.58 -32.87
CA GLN A 1221 38.55 -17.40 -33.17
C GLN A 1221 37.75 -16.07 -33.26
N ALA A 1222 38.26 -14.93 -32.79
CA ALA A 1222 39.54 -14.64 -32.10
C ALA A 1222 39.30 -13.92 -30.76
#